data_AF-A0A9W4RI52-F1
#
_entry.id   AF-A0A9W4RI52-F1
#
_cell.length_a   1.000
_cell.length_b   1.000
_cell.length_c   1.000
_cell.angle_alpha   90.00
_cell.angle_beta   90.00
_cell.angle_gamma   90.00
#
_symmetry.space_group_name_H-M   'P 1'
#
loop_
_entity.id
_entity.type
_entity.pdbx_description
1 polymer ?
#
loop_
_entity_poly.entity_id
_entity_poly.type
_entity_poly.pdbx_seq_one_letter_code
_entity_poly.pdbx_strand_id
1 'polypeptide(L)'
;MAPGIFIVPGLYESIATFGPLVDELKKAGYPSIHVGTIISGGTSSKREPRGLTIADDTQGIRTELEPFVDRCGSDGVILVLHSAGGFIGTGAMKGLTQSAYEDEAKRGGIRQIVGITAAFLPVGFEHQPLPFMKIDEQKGTQGPVDDMAFFNDMSAEAAKPWIDEFVHHPAHGWGTKIEYAGWHDVPVDYIICERDQIIPMPMQETVAAGAEAKIYRLDAGHMAQLSRTKELANLIVEAIRRMTFTSALQDANAYCQLLESLIPNRVAYPETPTYNESISSYYSGQERDIRPGCIFQPETAHEVSQFIKLITRKDALCSHAPPKFAIRSGGHMIWPGSANIDQGITVDLRKLNSLVLNEDKTVASLGVGGIWSDIYPQLVPHNLTVMGGRVTGIGVGGLATGGGIHYLARRHGWVCDNIHTYQVVLASGAIVEATASSHADLWLALKGGSNNFGIVTRIDVPNFPMGDMWGGTVAFEYTNEVLEAHAQAFSDFMSAENFDDAADMGMSLLFDQGNYAVGDALYYVKPVENPPVYQPFTAIQPQIGSSLRIGNASSMTSEANGLLPPNTTRAIDVVYSFKNGDSSVYSEMFRTWEEGTKLLADIEGLQLVLLIQPHPVTNGTNSLGLTPGAKDEVMSVLTAAYTKRADDEVVLTGMQSIIYAHKDMLQQRGLLISFQYLNYADITQDPIGSYGPEVKARLQTVSKKHDPEGLFQKNVPGGFKVF
;
A
#
# COMPACT_ATOMS: atom_id res chain seq x y z
N MET A 1 0.82 13.49 1.64
CA MET A 1 0.42 13.55 3.07
C MET A 1 -0.97 14.18 3.12
N ALA A 2 -1.55 14.41 4.31
CA ALA A 2 -2.85 15.07 4.42
C ALA A 2 -2.72 16.57 4.07
N PRO A 3 -3.70 17.18 3.34
CA PRO A 3 -3.67 18.61 3.05
C PRO A 3 -3.78 19.45 4.32
N GLY A 4 -3.28 20.69 4.26
CA GLY A 4 -3.52 21.68 5.31
C GLY A 4 -4.98 22.13 5.31
N ILE A 5 -5.54 22.44 6.48
CA ILE A 5 -6.90 22.99 6.62
C ILE A 5 -6.80 24.42 7.13
N PHE A 6 -7.38 25.37 6.39
CA PHE A 6 -7.51 26.75 6.82
C PHE A 6 -8.99 27.07 7.05
N ILE A 7 -9.36 27.43 8.28
CA ILE A 7 -10.73 27.71 8.68
C ILE A 7 -10.94 29.22 8.75
N VAL A 8 -11.99 29.74 8.10
CA VAL A 8 -12.39 31.15 8.20
C VAL A 8 -13.71 31.25 8.98
N PRO A 9 -13.71 31.89 10.16
CA PRO A 9 -14.89 32.08 10.98
C PRO A 9 -15.98 32.94 10.33
N GLY A 10 -17.18 32.89 10.88
CA GLY A 10 -18.33 33.73 10.56
C GLY A 10 -18.43 35.03 11.37
N LEU A 11 -19.56 35.72 11.25
CA LEU A 11 -19.87 36.89 12.07
C LEU A 11 -19.94 36.51 13.55
N TYR A 12 -19.41 37.38 14.40
CA TYR A 12 -19.38 37.25 15.87
C TYR A 12 -18.56 36.09 16.44
N GLU A 13 -18.00 35.22 15.58
CA GLU A 13 -17.20 34.08 16.01
C GLU A 13 -15.76 34.45 16.32
N SER A 14 -15.19 33.78 17.32
CA SER A 14 -13.77 33.87 17.67
C SER A 14 -13.05 32.56 17.34
N ILE A 15 -11.71 32.58 17.30
CA ILE A 15 -10.89 31.37 17.11
C ILE A 15 -11.27 30.26 18.11
N ALA A 16 -11.68 30.63 19.33
CA ALA A 16 -12.05 29.67 20.38
C ALA A 16 -13.25 28.80 19.99
N THR A 17 -14.20 29.33 19.20
CA THR A 17 -15.41 28.60 18.79
C THR A 17 -15.13 27.40 17.86
N PHE A 18 -13.93 27.33 17.27
CA PHE A 18 -13.50 26.20 16.42
C PHE A 18 -12.57 25.21 17.12
N GLY A 19 -12.15 25.48 18.37
CA GLY A 19 -11.25 24.62 19.12
C GLY A 19 -11.67 23.14 19.15
N PRO A 20 -12.93 22.83 19.52
CA PRO A 20 -13.43 21.44 19.51
C PRO A 20 -13.34 20.77 18.13
N LEU A 21 -13.67 21.50 17.05
CA LEU A 21 -13.61 20.97 15.69
C LEU A 21 -12.17 20.71 15.23
N VAL A 22 -11.24 21.62 15.58
CA VAL A 22 -9.81 21.45 15.30
C VAL A 22 -9.27 20.19 15.98
N ASP A 23 -9.67 19.92 17.22
CA ASP A 23 -9.24 18.72 17.95
C ASP A 23 -9.74 17.43 17.29
N GLU A 24 -11.00 17.39 16.84
CA GLU A 24 -11.53 16.24 16.12
C GLU A 24 -10.88 16.04 14.74
N LEU A 25 -10.63 17.11 13.98
CA LEU A 25 -9.94 17.02 12.69
C LEU A 25 -8.47 16.56 12.84
N LYS A 26 -7.79 16.97 13.91
CA LYS A 26 -6.44 16.46 14.24
C LYS A 26 -6.47 14.97 14.56
N LYS A 27 -7.44 14.50 15.36
CA LYS A 27 -7.65 13.06 15.63
C LYS A 27 -7.93 12.28 14.35
N ALA A 28 -8.58 12.91 13.37
CA ALA A 28 -8.87 12.33 12.06
C ALA A 28 -7.67 12.34 11.08
N GLY A 29 -6.48 12.77 11.52
CA GLY A 29 -5.25 12.70 10.74
C GLY A 29 -4.87 13.97 9.98
N TYR A 30 -5.43 15.13 10.35
CA TYR A 30 -5.09 16.44 9.76
C TYR A 30 -4.31 17.29 10.78
N PRO A 31 -2.97 17.15 10.87
CA PRO A 31 -2.17 17.82 11.91
C PRO A 31 -1.96 19.31 11.64
N SER A 32 -2.08 19.76 10.39
CA SER A 32 -1.82 21.14 9.96
C SER A 32 -3.13 21.90 9.77
N ILE A 33 -3.62 22.52 10.83
CA ILE A 33 -4.87 23.31 10.84
C ILE A 33 -4.61 24.71 11.36
N HIS A 34 -5.17 25.73 10.71
CA HIS A 34 -5.12 27.13 11.14
C HIS A 34 -6.54 27.73 11.11
N VAL A 35 -6.88 28.54 12.12
CA VAL A 35 -8.15 29.28 12.17
C VAL A 35 -7.83 30.76 12.03
N GLY A 36 -8.37 31.40 11.00
CA GLY A 36 -8.10 32.79 10.68
C GLY A 36 -8.76 33.77 11.65
N THR A 37 -8.17 34.96 11.78
CA THR A 37 -8.71 36.02 12.63
C THR A 37 -9.45 37.07 11.81
N ILE A 38 -10.73 37.29 12.13
CA ILE A 38 -11.48 38.44 11.60
C ILE A 38 -11.16 39.68 12.44
N ILE A 39 -10.45 40.64 11.84
CA ILE A 39 -9.89 41.79 12.56
C ILE A 39 -10.96 42.78 13.03
N SER A 40 -12.08 42.88 12.30
CA SER A 40 -13.23 43.70 12.68
C SER A 40 -13.96 43.16 13.93
N GLY A 41 -13.74 41.89 14.28
CA GLY A 41 -14.16 41.26 15.54
C GLY A 41 -13.28 41.62 16.75
N GLY A 42 -12.31 42.53 16.62
CA GLY A 42 -11.65 43.13 17.79
C GLY A 42 -10.68 42.23 18.58
N THR A 43 -10.27 41.07 18.07
CA THR A 43 -9.40 40.12 18.79
C THR A 43 -7.90 40.38 18.66
N SER A 44 -7.45 41.37 17.88
CA SER A 44 -6.01 41.57 17.64
C SER A 44 -5.44 42.98 17.84
N SER A 45 -6.24 44.03 18.12
CA SER A 45 -5.65 45.36 18.33
C SER A 45 -6.41 46.22 19.33
N LYS A 46 -5.66 46.95 20.17
CA LYS A 46 -6.13 47.99 21.10
C LYS A 46 -6.76 49.22 20.39
N ARG A 47 -7.27 49.08 19.16
CA ARG A 47 -8.02 50.11 18.46
C ARG A 47 -9.49 49.77 18.56
N GLU A 48 -10.31 50.76 18.91
CA GLU A 48 -11.75 50.60 18.78
C GLU A 48 -12.11 50.24 17.32
N PRO A 49 -13.11 49.36 17.08
CA PRO A 49 -13.47 48.84 15.73
C PRO A 49 -13.91 49.89 14.69
N ARG A 50 -13.81 51.19 14.96
CA ARG A 50 -14.38 52.23 14.09
C ARG A 50 -13.63 52.29 12.75
N GLY A 51 -14.34 52.00 11.67
CA GLY A 51 -13.89 52.21 10.29
C GLY A 51 -13.27 51.01 9.59
N LEU A 52 -13.33 49.80 10.16
CA LEU A 52 -12.93 48.56 9.47
C LEU A 52 -14.04 48.05 8.55
N THR A 53 -13.63 47.44 7.43
CA THR A 53 -14.50 46.98 6.33
C THR A 53 -14.33 45.50 6.03
N ILE A 54 -15.21 44.92 5.22
CA ILE A 54 -15.04 43.56 4.67
C ILE A 54 -13.69 43.42 3.94
N ALA A 55 -13.21 44.48 3.28
CA ALA A 55 -11.91 44.45 2.60
C ALA A 55 -10.75 44.34 3.59
N ASP A 56 -10.85 45.00 4.75
CA ASP A 56 -9.87 44.89 5.82
C ASP A 56 -9.86 43.46 6.40
N ASP A 57 -11.04 42.87 6.64
CA ASP A 57 -11.15 41.47 7.10
C ASP A 57 -10.59 40.48 6.07
N THR A 58 -10.89 40.70 4.79
CA THR A 58 -10.37 39.90 3.67
C THR A 58 -8.85 39.96 3.63
N GLN A 59 -8.27 41.16 3.78
CA GLN A 59 -6.81 41.35 3.82
C GLN A 59 -6.18 40.75 5.09
N GLY A 60 -6.89 40.82 6.23
CA GLY A 60 -6.48 40.18 7.48
C GLY A 60 -6.34 38.67 7.32
N ILE A 61 -7.41 38.02 6.83
CA ILE A 61 -7.40 36.57 6.53
C ILE A 61 -6.31 36.24 5.51
N ARG A 62 -6.16 37.04 4.44
CA ARG A 62 -5.14 36.82 3.43
C ARG A 62 -3.72 36.81 4.02
N THR A 63 -3.43 37.72 4.94
CA THR A 63 -2.11 37.84 5.59
C THR A 63 -1.72 36.57 6.36
N GLU A 64 -2.70 35.83 6.85
CA GLU A 64 -2.50 34.53 7.51
C GLU A 64 -2.53 33.35 6.51
N LEU A 65 -3.39 33.43 5.49
CA LEU A 65 -3.64 32.37 4.51
C LEU A 65 -2.46 32.17 3.54
N GLU A 66 -1.90 33.24 2.99
CA GLU A 66 -0.79 33.18 2.02
C GLU A 66 0.44 32.41 2.56
N PRO A 67 1.00 32.74 3.74
CA PRO A 67 2.12 31.96 4.30
C PRO A 67 1.71 30.55 4.74
N PHE A 68 0.43 30.30 5.05
CA PHE A 68 -0.06 28.96 5.34
C PHE A 68 -0.08 28.07 4.09
N VAL A 69 -0.56 28.60 2.96
CA VAL A 69 -0.56 27.92 1.66
C VAL A 69 0.86 27.59 1.21
N ASP A 70 1.78 28.56 1.30
CA ASP A 70 3.18 28.36 0.93
C ASP A 70 3.85 27.25 1.74
N ARG A 71 3.59 27.20 3.06
CA ARG A 71 4.16 26.18 3.95
C ARG A 71 3.62 24.78 3.67
N CYS A 72 2.35 24.64 3.26
CA CYS A 72 1.76 23.33 2.98
C CYS A 72 2.29 22.69 1.69
N GLY A 73 2.92 23.48 0.81
CA GLY A 73 3.61 22.98 -0.38
C GLY A 73 2.75 22.02 -1.21
N SER A 74 3.33 20.91 -1.68
CA SER A 74 2.65 19.94 -2.54
C SER A 74 1.46 19.21 -1.90
N ASP A 75 1.23 19.33 -0.60
CA ASP A 75 0.04 18.74 0.04
C ASP A 75 -1.21 19.62 -0.14
N GLY A 76 -1.05 20.89 -0.52
CA GLY A 76 -2.14 21.83 -0.81
C GLY A 76 -2.98 22.20 0.42
N VAL A 77 -3.96 23.08 0.22
CA VAL A 77 -4.84 23.58 1.30
C VAL A 77 -6.32 23.37 0.96
N ILE A 78 -7.08 22.96 1.96
CA ILE A 78 -8.55 22.95 1.97
C ILE A 78 -9.03 24.17 2.76
N LEU A 79 -9.88 24.98 2.14
CA LEU A 79 -10.45 26.17 2.77
C LEU A 79 -11.82 25.81 3.35
N VAL A 80 -11.94 25.84 4.68
CA VAL A 80 -13.20 25.58 5.39
C VAL A 80 -13.81 26.92 5.79
N LEU A 81 -15.01 27.20 5.31
CA LEU A 81 -15.63 28.52 5.42
C LEU A 81 -16.95 28.41 6.17
N HIS A 82 -17.15 29.22 7.20
CA HIS A 82 -18.40 29.24 7.96
C HIS A 82 -19.11 30.60 7.80
N SER A 83 -20.43 30.59 7.58
CA SER A 83 -21.27 31.80 7.56
C SER A 83 -20.64 32.92 6.70
N ALA A 84 -20.48 34.13 7.23
CA ALA A 84 -19.84 35.27 6.55
C ALA A 84 -18.37 35.03 6.13
N GLY A 85 -17.69 34.08 6.77
CA GLY A 85 -16.38 33.58 6.33
C GLY A 85 -16.41 33.07 4.88
N GLY A 86 -17.59 32.71 4.35
CA GLY A 86 -17.80 32.39 2.95
C GLY A 86 -17.28 33.48 1.99
N PHE A 87 -17.77 34.70 2.09
CA PHE A 87 -17.38 35.79 1.19
C PHE A 87 -16.05 36.46 1.58
N ILE A 88 -15.66 36.41 2.86
CA ILE A 88 -14.36 36.92 3.33
C ILE A 88 -13.24 35.99 2.86
N GLY A 89 -13.37 34.68 3.11
CA GLY A 89 -12.37 33.68 2.76
C GLY A 89 -12.23 33.47 1.25
N THR A 90 -13.34 33.49 0.51
CA THR A 90 -13.28 33.44 -0.96
C THR A 90 -12.74 34.72 -1.56
N GLY A 91 -12.88 35.87 -0.90
CA GLY A 91 -12.16 37.10 -1.23
C GLY A 91 -10.65 36.96 -1.04
N ALA A 92 -10.22 36.38 0.08
CA ALA A 92 -8.83 36.31 0.50
C ALA A 92 -7.96 35.39 -0.38
N MET A 93 -8.58 34.37 -0.99
CA MET A 93 -7.88 33.35 -1.78
C MET A 93 -7.47 33.76 -3.20
N LYS A 94 -7.71 35.01 -3.61
CA LYS A 94 -7.38 35.49 -4.97
C LYS A 94 -5.92 35.21 -5.34
N GLY A 95 -5.70 34.46 -6.43
CA GLY A 95 -4.35 34.08 -6.88
C GLY A 95 -3.64 33.05 -6.00
N LEU A 96 -4.33 32.43 -5.04
CA LEU A 96 -3.81 31.38 -4.17
C LEU A 96 -4.37 29.99 -4.52
N THR A 97 -5.05 29.85 -5.65
CA THR A 97 -5.56 28.55 -6.14
C THR A 97 -4.41 27.65 -6.57
N GLN A 98 -4.66 26.35 -6.57
CA GLN A 98 -3.70 25.38 -7.11
C GLN A 98 -3.31 25.72 -8.56
N SER A 99 -4.28 26.08 -9.41
CA SER A 99 -4.01 26.48 -10.80
C SER A 99 -3.09 27.70 -10.90
N ALA A 100 -3.32 28.74 -10.09
CA ALA A 100 -2.49 29.94 -10.07
C ALA A 100 -1.05 29.65 -9.61
N TYR A 101 -0.88 28.75 -8.65
CA TYR A 101 0.45 28.31 -8.19
C TYR A 101 1.16 27.48 -9.25
N GLU A 102 0.45 26.61 -9.97
CA GLU A 102 0.98 25.81 -11.08
C GLU A 102 1.46 26.70 -12.24
N ASP A 103 0.70 27.74 -12.60
CA ASP A 103 1.08 28.71 -13.64
C ASP A 103 2.38 29.46 -13.31
N GLU A 104 2.69 29.65 -12.02
CA GLU A 104 3.92 30.28 -11.54
C GLU A 104 5.05 29.27 -11.22
N ALA A 105 4.87 27.99 -11.55
CA ALA A 105 5.77 26.89 -11.20
C ALA A 105 6.06 26.77 -9.68
N LYS A 106 5.14 27.24 -8.85
CA LYS A 106 5.15 27.10 -7.39
C LYS A 106 4.45 25.79 -7.01
N ARG A 107 4.87 25.20 -5.88
CA ARG A 107 4.21 24.00 -5.33
C ARG A 107 3.16 24.42 -4.30
N GLY A 108 1.90 24.07 -4.52
CA GLY A 108 0.84 24.18 -3.52
C GLY A 108 -0.46 24.75 -4.05
N GLY A 109 -1.03 25.70 -3.30
CA GLY A 109 -2.31 26.31 -3.62
C GLY A 109 -3.53 25.65 -2.97
N ILE A 110 -4.63 26.38 -3.01
CA ILE A 110 -5.94 25.97 -2.48
C ILE A 110 -6.61 25.06 -3.50
N ARG A 111 -7.07 23.90 -3.01
CA ARG A 111 -7.61 22.81 -3.85
C ARG A 111 -9.13 22.76 -3.88
N GLN A 112 -9.75 23.12 -2.77
CA GLN A 112 -11.17 22.90 -2.53
C GLN A 112 -11.68 23.87 -1.47
N ILE A 113 -12.95 24.22 -1.56
CA ILE A 113 -13.70 24.89 -0.50
C ILE A 113 -14.69 23.90 0.13
N VAL A 114 -14.76 23.89 1.46
CA VAL A 114 -15.83 23.25 2.22
C VAL A 114 -16.61 24.33 2.96
N GLY A 115 -17.80 24.65 2.49
CA GLY A 115 -18.70 25.62 3.12
C GLY A 115 -19.56 24.97 4.20
N ILE A 116 -19.70 25.62 5.35
CA ILE A 116 -20.58 25.21 6.47
C ILE A 116 -21.56 26.36 6.69
N THR A 117 -22.80 26.19 6.23
CA THR A 117 -23.79 27.30 6.17
C THR A 117 -23.16 28.61 5.63
N ALA A 118 -22.20 28.49 4.70
CA ALA A 118 -21.39 29.60 4.24
C ALA A 118 -22.16 30.53 3.30
N ALA A 119 -21.93 31.83 3.39
CA ALA A 119 -22.50 32.83 2.50
C ALA A 119 -21.54 33.12 1.33
N PHE A 120 -21.95 32.79 0.10
CA PHE A 120 -21.21 33.17 -1.12
C PHE A 120 -21.97 34.28 -1.85
N LEU A 121 -21.32 35.44 -2.04
CA LEU A 121 -21.96 36.68 -2.50
C LEU A 121 -21.26 37.21 -3.76
N PRO A 122 -21.94 37.34 -4.91
CA PRO A 122 -21.30 37.64 -6.19
C PRO A 122 -20.56 38.99 -6.21
N VAL A 123 -19.59 39.11 -7.12
CA VAL A 123 -18.83 40.36 -7.32
C VAL A 123 -19.78 41.54 -7.53
N GLY A 124 -19.51 42.65 -6.84
CA GLY A 124 -20.30 43.87 -6.88
C GLY A 124 -21.49 43.90 -5.93
N PHE A 125 -21.81 42.79 -5.25
CA PHE A 125 -22.83 42.76 -4.21
C PHE A 125 -22.34 43.55 -2.97
N GLU A 126 -23.21 44.37 -2.39
CA GLU A 126 -22.91 45.19 -1.21
C GLU A 126 -23.69 44.67 -0.01
N HIS A 127 -22.99 44.24 1.03
CA HIS A 127 -23.61 43.63 2.20
C HIS A 127 -24.49 44.63 2.94
N GLN A 128 -25.81 44.39 2.96
CA GLN A 128 -26.77 45.23 3.66
C GLN A 128 -26.97 44.78 5.12
N PRO A 129 -27.48 45.65 6.01
CA PRO A 129 -27.89 45.23 7.35
C PRO A 129 -28.86 44.04 7.30
N LEU A 130 -28.53 42.98 8.04
CA LEU A 130 -29.26 41.71 8.06
C LEU A 130 -30.28 41.71 9.21
N PRO A 131 -31.41 41.00 9.09
CA PRO A 131 -32.51 41.06 10.06
C PRO A 131 -32.15 40.63 11.49
N PHE A 132 -31.10 39.82 11.64
CA PHE A 132 -30.61 39.36 12.95
C PHE A 132 -29.60 40.31 13.59
N MET A 133 -29.25 41.44 12.95
CA MET A 133 -28.25 42.38 13.45
C MET A 133 -28.88 43.53 14.23
N LYS A 134 -28.31 43.83 15.40
CA LYS A 134 -28.66 44.93 16.29
C LYS A 134 -27.49 45.92 16.35
N ILE A 135 -27.77 47.17 16.01
CA ILE A 135 -26.78 48.27 16.08
C ILE A 135 -26.81 48.90 17.48
N ASP A 136 -25.64 48.98 18.11
CA ASP A 136 -25.37 49.80 19.28
C ASP A 136 -24.73 51.13 18.82
N GLU A 137 -25.57 52.14 18.56
CA GLU A 137 -25.12 53.46 18.11
C GLU A 137 -24.17 54.16 19.10
N GLN A 138 -24.23 53.81 20.40
CA GLN A 138 -23.34 54.40 21.39
C GLN A 138 -21.93 53.83 21.30
N LYS A 139 -21.81 52.52 21.03
CA LYS A 139 -20.52 51.84 20.85
C LYS A 139 -20.02 51.86 19.42
N GLY A 140 -20.88 52.21 18.45
CA GLY A 140 -20.57 52.15 17.03
C GLY A 140 -20.35 50.73 16.53
N THR A 141 -20.98 49.75 17.18
CA THR A 141 -20.83 48.32 16.86
C THR A 141 -22.17 47.65 16.55
N GLN A 142 -22.11 46.52 15.86
CA GLN A 142 -23.24 45.62 15.63
C GLN A 142 -22.99 44.27 16.31
N GLY A 143 -24.05 43.71 16.86
CA GLY A 143 -24.13 42.37 17.43
C GLY A 143 -25.44 41.69 17.05
N PRO A 144 -25.71 40.48 17.50
CA PRO A 144 -26.97 39.80 17.25
C PRO A 144 -28.15 40.44 18.01
N VAL A 145 -29.36 40.33 17.46
CA VAL A 145 -30.63 40.70 18.12
C VAL A 145 -30.98 39.70 19.22
N ASP A 146 -30.74 38.42 18.96
CA ASP A 146 -30.92 37.30 19.87
C ASP A 146 -29.72 36.36 19.74
N ASP A 147 -28.86 36.32 20.76
CA ASP A 147 -27.68 35.45 20.80
C ASP A 147 -28.07 33.97 20.67
N MET A 148 -29.19 33.57 21.29
CA MET A 148 -29.63 32.18 21.32
C MET A 148 -30.10 31.67 19.95
N ALA A 149 -30.42 32.57 19.01
CA ALA A 149 -30.77 32.18 17.65
C ALA A 149 -29.58 31.53 16.90
N PHE A 150 -28.34 31.87 17.26
CA PHE A 150 -27.13 31.22 16.71
C PHE A 150 -26.87 29.84 17.32
N PHE A 151 -27.38 29.60 18.54
CA PHE A 151 -27.20 28.38 19.32
C PHE A 151 -28.52 27.62 19.49
N ASN A 152 -29.41 27.71 18.51
CA ASN A 152 -30.81 27.29 18.64
C ASN A 152 -31.00 25.77 18.82
N ASP A 153 -29.93 24.99 18.72
CA ASP A 153 -29.88 23.55 18.98
C ASP A 153 -29.06 23.15 20.21
N MET A 154 -28.66 24.12 21.03
CA MET A 154 -27.98 23.94 22.31
C MET A 154 -28.87 24.43 23.46
N SER A 155 -28.63 23.91 24.68
CA SER A 155 -29.26 24.48 25.87
C SER A 155 -28.62 25.84 26.21
N ALA A 156 -29.35 26.71 26.90
CA ALA A 156 -28.83 28.01 27.32
C ALA A 156 -27.56 27.87 28.18
N GLU A 157 -27.49 26.84 29.03
CA GLU A 157 -26.33 26.56 29.88
C GLU A 157 -25.10 26.15 29.05
N ALA A 158 -25.29 25.35 28.01
CA ALA A 158 -24.21 24.91 27.13
C ALA A 158 -23.75 26.02 26.17
N ALA A 159 -24.66 26.91 25.75
CA ALA A 159 -24.37 28.03 24.86
C ALA A 159 -23.69 29.20 25.58
N LYS A 160 -23.99 29.42 26.87
CA LYS A 160 -23.55 30.60 27.63
C LYS A 160 -22.05 30.90 27.55
N PRO A 161 -21.12 29.92 27.72
CA PRO A 161 -19.68 30.21 27.63
C PRO A 161 -19.25 30.71 26.26
N TRP A 162 -19.94 30.30 25.19
CA TRP A 162 -19.64 30.67 23.81
C TRP A 162 -20.27 32.01 23.42
N ILE A 163 -21.46 32.32 23.96
CA ILE A 163 -22.07 33.65 23.83
C ILE A 163 -21.17 34.72 24.45
N ASP A 164 -20.52 34.42 25.57
CA ASP A 164 -19.58 35.36 26.21
C ASP A 164 -18.32 35.62 25.38
N GLU A 165 -18.01 34.74 24.42
CA GLU A 165 -16.91 34.86 23.46
C GLU A 165 -17.31 35.59 22.17
N PHE A 166 -18.57 36.02 22.03
CA PHE A 166 -19.03 36.73 20.84
C PHE A 166 -18.33 38.07 20.68
N VAL A 167 -17.74 38.23 19.50
CA VAL A 167 -17.10 39.48 19.10
C VAL A 167 -18.09 40.42 18.43
N HIS A 168 -17.83 41.73 18.50
CA HIS A 168 -18.70 42.74 17.88
C HIS A 168 -18.02 43.38 16.67
N HIS A 169 -18.81 43.70 15.65
CA HIS A 169 -18.35 44.24 14.37
C HIS A 169 -18.68 45.74 14.26
N PRO A 170 -18.09 46.51 13.34
CA PRO A 170 -18.42 47.92 13.16
C PRO A 170 -19.86 48.11 12.67
N ALA A 171 -20.61 49.05 13.26
CA ALA A 171 -22.01 49.31 12.92
C ALA A 171 -22.21 49.92 11.53
N HIS A 172 -21.26 50.76 11.09
CA HIS A 172 -21.38 51.56 9.88
C HIS A 172 -20.13 51.40 9.01
N GLY A 173 -20.33 51.33 7.69
CA GLY A 173 -19.24 51.26 6.70
C GLY A 173 -18.56 49.89 6.58
N TRP A 174 -18.95 48.89 7.37
CA TRP A 174 -18.38 47.54 7.28
C TRP A 174 -18.73 46.83 5.97
N GLY A 175 -20.01 46.88 5.58
CA GLY A 175 -20.54 46.24 4.38
C GLY A 175 -20.13 46.94 3.09
N THR A 176 -18.95 46.64 2.58
CA THR A 176 -18.47 47.11 1.27
C THR A 176 -18.81 46.13 0.15
N LYS A 177 -18.55 46.52 -1.10
CA LYS A 177 -18.78 45.66 -2.27
C LYS A 177 -17.81 44.48 -2.28
N ILE A 178 -18.31 43.30 -2.64
CA ILE A 178 -17.47 42.12 -2.90
C ILE A 178 -16.63 42.36 -4.14
N GLU A 179 -15.30 42.33 -3.99
CA GLU A 179 -14.35 42.59 -5.08
C GLU A 179 -13.90 41.32 -5.81
N TYR A 180 -14.07 40.15 -5.19
CA TYR A 180 -13.65 38.86 -5.76
C TYR A 180 -14.47 37.71 -5.17
N ALA A 181 -14.71 36.70 -6.01
CA ALA A 181 -15.64 35.60 -5.78
C ALA A 181 -14.95 34.25 -6.02
N GLY A 182 -14.02 33.87 -5.14
CA GLY A 182 -13.14 32.71 -5.34
C GLY A 182 -13.82 31.33 -5.37
N TRP A 183 -15.10 31.22 -5.01
CA TRP A 183 -15.83 29.93 -5.07
C TRP A 183 -16.11 29.44 -6.49
N HIS A 184 -15.84 30.25 -7.52
CA HIS A 184 -15.87 29.81 -8.92
C HIS A 184 -14.55 29.18 -9.39
N ASP A 185 -13.45 29.39 -8.64
CA ASP A 185 -12.11 29.06 -9.13
C ASP A 185 -11.61 27.70 -8.61
N VAL A 186 -12.30 27.10 -7.63
CA VAL A 186 -12.04 25.76 -7.12
C VAL A 186 -13.36 25.02 -6.82
N PRO A 187 -13.38 23.68 -6.85
CA PRO A 187 -14.57 22.91 -6.47
C PRO A 187 -15.06 23.20 -5.05
N VAL A 188 -16.38 23.15 -4.87
CA VAL A 188 -17.07 23.46 -3.61
C VAL A 188 -17.86 22.25 -3.12
N ASP A 189 -17.65 21.89 -1.87
CA ASP A 189 -18.53 21.02 -1.08
C ASP A 189 -19.24 21.89 -0.04
N TYR A 190 -20.52 21.63 0.21
CA TYR A 190 -21.36 22.49 1.06
C TYR A 190 -22.16 21.66 2.05
N ILE A 191 -22.02 21.99 3.33
CA ILE A 191 -22.72 21.35 4.45
C ILE A 191 -23.88 22.25 4.86
N ILE A 192 -25.10 21.76 4.61
CA ILE A 192 -26.35 22.43 4.99
C ILE A 192 -26.69 22.08 6.43
N CYS A 193 -26.81 23.11 7.27
CA CYS A 193 -27.30 22.99 8.65
C CYS A 193 -28.82 23.14 8.67
N GLU A 194 -29.55 22.05 8.87
CA GLU A 194 -30.99 21.97 8.58
C GLU A 194 -31.87 22.74 9.57
N ARG A 195 -31.37 23.01 10.79
CA ARG A 195 -32.07 23.77 11.83
C ARG A 195 -31.53 25.19 12.00
N ASP A 196 -30.68 25.67 11.10
CA ASP A 196 -30.12 27.01 11.15
C ASP A 196 -31.22 28.09 11.05
N GLN A 197 -31.29 28.97 12.07
CA GLN A 197 -32.23 30.09 12.13
C GLN A 197 -31.64 31.41 11.60
N ILE A 198 -30.33 31.48 11.41
CA ILE A 198 -29.61 32.68 10.94
C ILE A 198 -29.58 32.69 9.42
N ILE A 199 -29.22 31.55 8.82
CA ILE A 199 -29.28 31.34 7.36
C ILE A 199 -30.21 30.15 7.12
N PRO A 200 -31.51 30.38 6.89
CA PRO A 200 -32.47 29.31 6.70
C PRO A 200 -32.10 28.35 5.56
N MET A 201 -32.41 27.07 5.72
CA MET A 201 -32.08 26.00 4.76
C MET A 201 -32.36 26.36 3.29
N PRO A 202 -33.50 26.96 2.89
CA PRO A 202 -33.74 27.29 1.48
C PRO A 202 -32.74 28.33 0.91
N MET A 203 -32.23 29.21 1.76
CA MET A 203 -31.18 30.17 1.36
C MET A 203 -29.84 29.46 1.20
N GLN A 204 -29.49 28.55 2.11
CA GLN A 204 -28.29 27.72 1.98
C GLN A 204 -28.34 26.87 0.70
N GLU A 205 -29.48 26.27 0.37
CA GLU A 205 -29.67 25.51 -0.88
C GLU A 205 -29.47 26.39 -2.12
N THR A 206 -29.96 27.63 -2.09
CA THR A 206 -29.76 28.60 -3.18
C THR A 206 -28.29 28.94 -3.35
N VAL A 207 -27.57 29.17 -2.24
CA VAL A 207 -26.13 29.47 -2.24
C VAL A 207 -25.33 28.27 -2.76
N ALA A 208 -25.61 27.06 -2.25
CA ALA A 208 -24.96 25.83 -2.68
C ALA A 208 -25.19 25.57 -4.18
N ALA A 209 -26.42 25.78 -4.67
CA ALA A 209 -26.73 25.64 -6.09
C ALA A 209 -25.99 26.68 -6.95
N GLY A 210 -25.90 27.93 -6.50
CA GLY A 210 -25.18 29.00 -7.21
C GLY A 210 -23.66 28.77 -7.29
N ALA A 211 -23.10 28.00 -6.37
CA ALA A 211 -21.70 27.55 -6.38
C ALA A 211 -21.53 26.16 -7.02
N GLU A 212 -22.59 25.56 -7.58
CA GLU A 212 -22.60 24.21 -8.14
C GLU A 212 -22.04 23.15 -7.15
N ALA A 213 -22.29 23.35 -5.85
CA ALA A 213 -21.63 22.61 -4.80
C ALA A 213 -22.19 21.19 -4.60
N LYS A 214 -21.32 20.27 -4.17
CA LYS A 214 -21.78 18.97 -3.63
C LYS A 214 -22.37 19.17 -2.24
N ILE A 215 -23.65 18.83 -2.08
CA ILE A 215 -24.39 19.04 -0.83
C ILE A 215 -24.23 17.85 0.13
N TYR A 216 -23.95 18.17 1.39
CA TYR A 216 -24.09 17.33 2.58
C TYR A 216 -25.13 17.96 3.50
N ARG A 217 -25.78 17.17 4.34
CA ARG A 217 -26.82 17.62 5.26
C ARG A 217 -26.45 17.25 6.69
N LEU A 218 -26.64 18.18 7.61
CA LEU A 218 -26.37 18.01 9.02
C LEU A 218 -27.55 18.57 9.83
N ASP A 219 -28.08 17.74 10.73
CA ASP A 219 -29.14 18.14 11.66
C ASP A 219 -28.58 19.01 12.81
N ALA A 220 -28.18 20.22 12.46
CA ALA A 220 -27.56 21.22 13.34
C ALA A 220 -28.18 22.61 13.15
N GLY A 221 -28.01 23.45 14.19
CA GLY A 221 -28.19 24.90 14.13
C GLY A 221 -26.99 25.59 13.49
N HIS A 222 -26.88 26.91 13.65
CA HIS A 222 -25.82 27.71 13.01
C HIS A 222 -24.41 27.34 13.50
N MET A 223 -24.26 27.08 14.81
CA MET A 223 -23.00 26.77 15.49
C MET A 223 -22.67 25.26 15.50
N ALA A 224 -22.75 24.61 14.34
CA ALA A 224 -22.54 23.16 14.20
C ALA A 224 -21.16 22.68 14.68
N GLN A 225 -20.15 23.54 14.62
CA GLN A 225 -18.80 23.27 15.13
C GLN A 225 -18.75 23.04 16.64
N LEU A 226 -19.77 23.51 17.37
CA LEU A 226 -19.95 23.31 18.81
C LEU A 226 -21.04 22.29 19.13
N SER A 227 -22.16 22.30 18.42
CA SER A 227 -23.33 21.48 18.74
C SER A 227 -23.29 20.05 18.16
N ARG A 228 -22.53 19.84 17.08
CA ARG A 228 -22.40 18.58 16.31
C ARG A 228 -20.96 18.37 15.82
N THR A 229 -19.98 18.63 16.70
CA THR A 229 -18.56 18.70 16.36
C THR A 229 -18.05 17.45 15.64
N LYS A 230 -18.38 16.25 16.14
CA LYS A 230 -17.85 15.00 15.60
C LYS A 230 -18.48 14.66 14.26
N GLU A 231 -19.79 14.83 14.13
CA GLU A 231 -20.52 14.63 12.88
C GLU A 231 -20.04 15.61 11.81
N LEU A 232 -19.85 16.88 12.17
CA LEU A 232 -19.30 17.89 11.27
C LEU A 232 -17.87 17.54 10.81
N ALA A 233 -17.00 17.13 11.73
CA ALA A 233 -15.63 16.70 11.39
C ALA A 233 -15.65 15.52 10.41
N ASN A 234 -16.52 14.54 10.61
CA ASN A 234 -16.67 13.41 9.69
C ASN A 234 -17.09 13.84 8.28
N LEU A 235 -18.05 14.76 8.17
CA LEU A 235 -18.50 15.29 6.87
C LEU A 235 -17.41 16.09 6.15
N ILE A 236 -16.61 16.88 6.88
CA ILE A 236 -15.46 17.59 6.31
C ILE A 236 -14.42 16.59 5.79
N VAL A 237 -14.12 15.53 6.55
CA VAL A 237 -13.20 14.47 6.12
C VAL A 237 -13.73 13.71 4.91
N GLU A 238 -15.03 13.44 4.86
CA GLU A 238 -15.71 12.82 3.72
C GLU A 238 -15.58 13.68 2.45
N ALA A 239 -15.84 14.99 2.55
CA ALA A 239 -15.68 15.94 1.44
C ALA A 239 -14.25 16.00 0.90
N ILE A 240 -13.24 16.00 1.78
CA ILE A 240 -11.82 15.98 1.39
C ILE A 240 -11.45 14.65 0.69
N ARG A 241 -11.95 13.52 1.20
CA ARG A 241 -11.72 12.19 0.60
C ARG A 241 -12.41 12.04 -0.75
N ARG A 242 -13.63 12.54 -0.92
CA ARG A 242 -14.34 12.52 -2.19
C ARG A 242 -13.51 13.15 -3.30
N MET A 243 -12.97 14.34 -3.05
CA MET A 243 -12.22 15.08 -4.06
C MET A 243 -10.93 14.38 -4.49
N THR A 244 -10.23 13.75 -3.55
CA THR A 244 -9.07 12.91 -3.85
C THR A 244 -9.44 11.60 -4.59
N PHE A 245 -10.66 11.10 -4.38
CA PHE A 245 -11.19 9.89 -5.02
C PHE A 245 -11.68 10.14 -6.46
N THR A 246 -12.39 11.24 -6.74
CA THR A 246 -12.96 11.52 -8.07
C THR A 246 -11.91 11.73 -9.18
N SER A 247 -10.79 12.40 -8.90
CA SER A 247 -9.75 12.68 -9.91
C SER A 247 -8.99 11.42 -10.34
N ALA A 248 -8.62 10.55 -9.39
CA ALA A 248 -7.94 9.29 -9.69
C ALA A 248 -8.84 8.29 -10.44
N LEU A 249 -10.13 8.23 -10.09
CA LEU A 249 -11.14 7.40 -10.75
C LEU A 249 -11.43 7.83 -12.19
N GLN A 250 -11.49 9.14 -12.46
CA GLN A 250 -11.74 9.67 -13.80
C GLN A 250 -10.58 9.35 -14.75
N ASP A 251 -9.34 9.53 -14.29
CA ASP A 251 -8.15 9.26 -15.09
C ASP A 251 -7.98 7.77 -15.37
N ALA A 252 -8.09 6.89 -14.36
CA ALA A 252 -7.98 5.44 -14.57
C ALA A 252 -9.07 4.91 -15.50
N ASN A 253 -10.34 5.29 -15.30
CA ASN A 253 -11.43 4.88 -16.21
C ASN A 253 -11.21 5.38 -17.64
N ALA A 254 -10.70 6.59 -17.83
CA ALA A 254 -10.38 7.11 -19.15
C ALA A 254 -9.23 6.35 -19.81
N TYR A 255 -8.15 6.02 -19.08
CA TYR A 255 -7.09 5.17 -19.59
C TYR A 255 -7.58 3.75 -19.91
N CYS A 256 -8.45 3.17 -19.08
CA CYS A 256 -9.08 1.86 -19.34
C CYS A 256 -9.89 1.88 -20.65
N GLN A 257 -10.70 2.93 -20.87
CA GLN A 257 -11.46 3.09 -22.13
C GLN A 257 -10.54 3.29 -23.34
N LEU A 258 -9.46 4.05 -23.20
CA LEU A 258 -8.46 4.20 -24.27
C LEU A 258 -7.76 2.87 -24.58
N LEU A 259 -7.44 2.07 -23.55
CA LEU A 259 -6.86 0.74 -23.73
C LEU A 259 -7.82 -0.20 -24.45
N GLU A 260 -9.09 -0.23 -24.07
CA GLU A 260 -10.09 -1.07 -24.73
C GLU A 260 -10.31 -0.64 -26.19
N SER A 261 -10.22 0.65 -26.48
CA SER A 261 -10.27 1.17 -27.86
C SER A 261 -9.02 0.78 -28.67
N LEU A 262 -7.84 0.85 -28.06
CA LEU A 262 -6.56 0.55 -28.72
C LEU A 262 -6.32 -0.96 -28.89
N ILE A 263 -6.77 -1.76 -27.92
CA ILE A 263 -6.55 -3.20 -27.82
C ILE A 263 -7.87 -3.87 -27.39
N PRO A 264 -8.82 -4.06 -28.33
CA PRO A 264 -10.15 -4.55 -28.00
C PRO A 264 -10.17 -5.93 -27.34
N ASN A 265 -11.11 -6.13 -26.41
CA ASN A 265 -11.31 -7.36 -25.65
C ASN A 265 -10.14 -7.73 -24.71
N ARG A 266 -9.39 -6.73 -24.24
CA ARG A 266 -8.30 -6.91 -23.27
C ARG A 266 -8.57 -6.28 -21.92
N VAL A 267 -9.62 -5.47 -21.78
CA VAL A 267 -9.94 -4.79 -20.53
C VAL A 267 -11.18 -5.41 -19.90
N ALA A 268 -11.04 -5.87 -18.66
CA ALA A 268 -12.16 -6.30 -17.83
C ALA A 268 -12.52 -5.20 -16.82
N TYR A 269 -13.80 -4.86 -16.77
CA TYR A 269 -14.36 -3.84 -15.89
C TYR A 269 -15.01 -4.47 -14.65
N PRO A 270 -15.19 -3.70 -13.55
CA PRO A 270 -15.94 -4.15 -12.39
C PRO A 270 -17.28 -4.80 -12.77
N GLU A 271 -17.68 -5.79 -11.96
CA GLU A 271 -18.94 -6.55 -12.14
C GLU A 271 -18.99 -7.47 -13.37
N THR A 272 -17.97 -7.49 -14.23
CA THR A 272 -17.85 -8.49 -15.30
C THR A 272 -17.36 -9.85 -14.76
N PRO A 273 -17.74 -10.99 -15.37
CA PRO A 273 -17.24 -12.31 -14.96
C PRO A 273 -15.70 -12.40 -14.97
N THR A 274 -15.06 -11.92 -16.03
CA THR A 274 -13.59 -11.94 -16.17
C THR A 274 -12.89 -11.11 -15.08
N TYR A 275 -13.46 -9.97 -14.70
CA TYR A 275 -12.95 -9.18 -13.59
C TYR A 275 -13.06 -9.95 -12.27
N ASN A 276 -14.23 -10.52 -11.98
CA ASN A 276 -14.47 -11.27 -10.75
C ASN A 276 -13.59 -12.52 -10.64
N GLU A 277 -13.38 -13.26 -11.73
CA GLU A 277 -12.44 -14.40 -11.80
C GLU A 277 -10.99 -13.98 -11.53
N SER A 278 -10.59 -12.81 -12.03
CA SER A 278 -9.27 -12.26 -11.72
C SER A 278 -9.17 -11.89 -10.25
N ILE A 279 -10.13 -11.18 -9.68
CA ILE A 279 -10.13 -10.83 -8.25
C ILE A 279 -10.16 -12.07 -7.36
N SER A 280 -10.98 -13.08 -7.65
CA SER A 280 -11.11 -14.27 -6.78
C SER A 280 -9.87 -15.18 -6.78
N SER A 281 -8.94 -15.01 -7.72
CA SER A 281 -7.79 -15.90 -7.91
C SER A 281 -6.50 -15.45 -7.21
N TYR A 282 -6.48 -14.31 -6.52
CA TYR A 282 -5.35 -13.96 -5.66
C TYR A 282 -5.29 -14.92 -4.46
N TYR A 283 -4.08 -15.23 -3.99
CA TYR A 283 -3.87 -16.18 -2.90
C TYR A 283 -4.38 -15.65 -1.54
N SER A 284 -4.05 -14.41 -1.20
CA SER A 284 -4.49 -13.79 0.07
C SER A 284 -5.79 -13.01 -0.07
N GLY A 285 -6.63 -13.06 0.96
CA GLY A 285 -7.88 -12.30 1.02
C GLY A 285 -7.64 -10.79 1.03
N GLN A 286 -6.49 -10.35 1.56
CA GLN A 286 -6.07 -8.94 1.53
C GLN A 286 -5.96 -8.38 0.11
N GLU A 287 -5.41 -9.15 -0.82
CA GLU A 287 -5.34 -8.76 -2.23
C GLU A 287 -6.71 -8.87 -2.92
N ARG A 288 -7.54 -9.84 -2.49
CA ARG A 288 -8.93 -9.99 -2.97
C ARG A 288 -9.86 -8.89 -2.47
N ASP A 289 -9.49 -8.10 -1.45
CA ASP A 289 -10.26 -6.94 -0.99
C ASP A 289 -10.07 -5.70 -1.88
N ILE A 290 -9.00 -5.66 -2.67
CA ILE A 290 -8.65 -4.51 -3.51
C ILE A 290 -9.50 -4.48 -4.79
N ARG A 291 -9.91 -3.27 -5.22
CA ARG A 291 -10.83 -3.07 -6.35
C ARG A 291 -10.19 -2.18 -7.44
N PRO A 292 -9.45 -2.75 -8.40
CA PRO A 292 -8.92 -1.99 -9.53
C PRO A 292 -10.04 -1.35 -10.36
N GLY A 293 -9.76 -0.19 -10.96
CA GLY A 293 -10.68 0.48 -11.88
C GLY A 293 -10.92 -0.34 -13.15
N CYS A 294 -9.89 -1.03 -13.63
CA CYS A 294 -10.01 -2.10 -14.61
C CYS A 294 -8.82 -3.06 -14.56
N ILE A 295 -8.96 -4.20 -15.23
CA ILE A 295 -7.91 -5.21 -15.37
C ILE A 295 -7.56 -5.32 -16.85
N PHE A 296 -6.31 -5.04 -17.20
CA PHE A 296 -5.77 -5.20 -18.54
C PHE A 296 -5.08 -6.56 -18.65
N GLN A 297 -5.49 -7.41 -19.60
CA GLN A 297 -5.03 -8.78 -19.77
C GLN A 297 -4.29 -8.99 -21.10
N PRO A 298 -3.03 -8.52 -21.22
CA PRO A 298 -2.27 -8.64 -22.46
C PRO A 298 -1.91 -10.09 -22.80
N GLU A 299 -1.99 -10.45 -24.07
CA GLU A 299 -1.58 -11.74 -24.64
C GLU A 299 -0.20 -11.69 -25.30
N THR A 300 0.38 -10.50 -25.51
CA THR A 300 1.72 -10.35 -26.10
C THR A 300 2.54 -9.26 -25.45
N ALA A 301 3.88 -9.33 -25.57
CA ALA A 301 4.76 -8.25 -25.16
C ALA A 301 4.51 -6.94 -25.94
N HIS A 302 3.94 -7.03 -27.15
CA HIS A 302 3.57 -5.85 -27.93
C HIS A 302 2.37 -5.11 -27.31
N GLU A 303 1.36 -5.83 -26.84
CA GLU A 303 0.22 -5.22 -26.14
C GLU A 303 0.67 -4.55 -24.82
N VAL A 304 1.61 -5.17 -24.10
CA VAL A 304 2.26 -4.54 -22.92
C VAL A 304 3.03 -3.26 -23.31
N SER A 305 3.75 -3.28 -24.44
CA SER A 305 4.44 -2.10 -24.99
C SER A 305 3.46 -0.99 -25.35
N GLN A 306 2.31 -1.31 -25.97
CA GLN A 306 1.26 -0.35 -26.29
C GLN A 306 0.67 0.27 -25.03
N PHE A 307 0.42 -0.53 -23.98
CA PHE A 307 -0.01 -0.02 -22.67
C PHE A 307 0.99 1.00 -22.11
N ILE A 308 2.28 0.65 -22.02
CA ILE A 308 3.30 1.56 -21.49
C ILE A 308 3.37 2.86 -22.30
N LYS A 309 3.36 2.76 -23.64
CA LYS A 309 3.38 3.94 -24.52
C LYS A 309 2.15 4.82 -24.33
N LEU A 310 0.97 4.24 -24.11
CA LEU A 310 -0.25 4.99 -23.86
C LEU A 310 -0.14 5.78 -22.55
N ILE A 311 0.24 5.12 -21.45
CA ILE A 311 0.25 5.74 -20.12
C ILE A 311 1.37 6.76 -19.91
N THR A 312 2.45 6.67 -20.70
CA THR A 312 3.59 7.61 -20.65
C THR A 312 3.49 8.77 -21.64
N ARG A 313 2.46 8.76 -22.49
CA ARG A 313 2.25 9.79 -23.50
C ARG A 313 1.66 11.05 -22.85
N LYS A 314 2.38 12.18 -22.97
CA LYS A 314 2.05 13.46 -22.33
C LYS A 314 0.72 14.09 -22.76
N ASP A 315 0.16 13.66 -23.89
CA ASP A 315 -1.08 14.15 -24.49
C ASP A 315 -2.19 13.09 -24.55
N ALA A 316 -2.03 11.93 -23.90
CA ALA A 316 -3.00 10.83 -23.98
C ALA A 316 -4.36 11.20 -23.38
N LEU A 317 -4.31 11.87 -22.24
CA LEU A 317 -5.43 12.54 -21.58
C LEU A 317 -4.86 13.89 -21.12
N CYS A 318 -5.64 14.96 -21.09
CA CYS A 318 -5.20 16.28 -20.60
C CYS A 318 -4.75 16.30 -19.12
N SER A 319 -4.56 15.13 -18.51
CA SER A 319 -3.98 14.90 -17.19
C SER A 319 -2.44 14.94 -17.27
N HIS A 320 -1.82 15.64 -16.32
CA HIS A 320 -0.39 15.89 -16.31
C HIS A 320 0.45 14.70 -15.79
N ALA A 321 -0.18 13.62 -15.29
CA ALA A 321 0.51 12.47 -14.70
C ALA A 321 0.00 11.11 -15.23
N PRO A 322 0.88 10.10 -15.41
CA PRO A 322 0.46 8.74 -15.73
C PRO A 322 -0.47 8.16 -14.63
N PRO A 323 -1.39 7.24 -14.97
CA PRO A 323 -2.18 6.52 -13.98
C PRO A 323 -1.27 5.62 -13.14
N LYS A 324 -1.71 5.26 -11.94
CA LYS A 324 -1.07 4.19 -11.17
C LYS A 324 -1.53 2.83 -11.69
N PHE A 325 -0.64 1.84 -11.67
CA PHE A 325 -0.95 0.48 -12.10
C PHE A 325 -0.21 -0.57 -11.27
N ALA A 326 -0.80 -1.77 -11.16
CA ALA A 326 -0.15 -2.95 -10.59
C ALA A 326 0.29 -3.91 -11.68
N ILE A 327 1.30 -4.74 -11.38
CA ILE A 327 1.78 -5.80 -12.28
C ILE A 327 1.51 -7.13 -11.60
N ARG A 328 0.77 -8.01 -12.26
CA ARG A 328 0.40 -9.32 -11.72
C ARG A 328 0.90 -10.44 -12.62
N SER A 329 1.63 -11.38 -12.01
CA SER A 329 1.87 -12.72 -12.53
C SER A 329 0.89 -13.70 -11.86
N GLY A 330 1.33 -14.50 -10.89
CA GLY A 330 0.45 -15.42 -10.15
C GLY A 330 -0.45 -14.75 -9.10
N GLY A 331 -0.03 -13.62 -8.51
CA GLY A 331 -0.77 -12.96 -7.41
C GLY A 331 -0.66 -13.71 -6.07
N HIS A 332 0.52 -14.27 -5.77
CA HIS A 332 0.77 -15.15 -4.62
C HIS A 332 1.40 -14.44 -3.41
N MET A 333 1.88 -13.20 -3.58
CA MET A 333 2.38 -12.40 -2.46
C MET A 333 1.20 -11.98 -1.58
N ILE A 334 1.40 -12.00 -0.26
CA ILE A 334 0.29 -12.03 0.71
C ILE A 334 -0.14 -10.65 1.23
N TRP A 335 0.72 -9.63 1.17
CA TRP A 335 0.41 -8.29 1.67
C TRP A 335 -0.37 -7.47 0.61
N PRO A 336 -1.30 -6.59 1.05
CA PRO A 336 -2.23 -5.90 0.15
C PRO A 336 -1.53 -4.92 -0.79
N GLY A 337 -1.82 -5.00 -2.08
CA GLY A 337 -1.34 -4.04 -3.09
C GLY A 337 0.02 -4.41 -3.68
N SER A 338 0.53 -5.60 -3.39
CA SER A 338 1.77 -6.13 -3.95
C SER A 338 1.64 -6.46 -5.44
N ALA A 339 0.48 -6.98 -5.84
CA ALA A 339 0.16 -7.38 -7.21
C ALA A 339 -1.26 -6.94 -7.65
N ASN A 340 -1.90 -6.06 -6.88
CA ASN A 340 -3.18 -5.44 -7.19
C ASN A 340 -3.13 -3.94 -6.87
N ILE A 341 -4.12 -3.17 -7.30
CA ILE A 341 -4.19 -1.73 -7.00
C ILE A 341 -5.64 -1.29 -6.89
N ASP A 342 -5.95 -0.46 -5.88
CA ASP A 342 -7.28 0.12 -5.74
C ASP A 342 -7.45 1.28 -6.73
N GLN A 343 -8.55 1.27 -7.48
CA GLN A 343 -8.91 2.28 -8.48
C GLN A 343 -7.91 2.51 -9.63
N GLY A 344 -6.77 1.83 -9.64
CA GLY A 344 -5.79 1.86 -10.73
C GLY A 344 -6.04 0.80 -11.80
N ILE A 345 -5.03 0.57 -12.63
CA ILE A 345 -5.06 -0.49 -13.65
C ILE A 345 -4.26 -1.70 -13.14
N THR A 346 -4.86 -2.87 -13.09
CA THR A 346 -4.08 -4.11 -12.86
C THR A 346 -3.68 -4.70 -14.21
N VAL A 347 -2.38 -4.76 -14.48
CA VAL A 347 -1.80 -5.44 -15.64
C VAL A 347 -1.63 -6.93 -15.29
N ASP A 348 -2.59 -7.74 -15.72
CA ASP A 348 -2.70 -9.17 -15.42
C ASP A 348 -2.05 -9.99 -16.55
N LEU A 349 -0.81 -10.40 -16.32
CA LEU A 349 0.04 -11.06 -17.30
C LEU A 349 -0.31 -12.54 -17.52
N ARG A 350 -1.32 -13.11 -16.83
CA ARG A 350 -1.61 -14.56 -16.84
C ARG A 350 -1.93 -15.15 -18.22
N LYS A 351 -2.26 -14.31 -19.21
CA LYS A 351 -2.43 -14.73 -20.61
C LYS A 351 -1.08 -14.96 -21.33
N LEU A 352 0.03 -14.44 -20.80
CA LEU A 352 1.40 -14.75 -21.21
C LEU A 352 1.89 -16.02 -20.49
N ASN A 353 1.29 -17.17 -20.77
CA ASN A 353 1.55 -18.44 -20.03
C ASN A 353 2.13 -19.56 -20.90
N SER A 354 2.74 -19.23 -22.04
CA SER A 354 3.33 -20.22 -22.95
C SER A 354 4.55 -20.93 -22.35
N LEU A 355 4.71 -22.21 -22.68
CA LEU A 355 5.95 -22.97 -22.49
C LEU A 355 6.40 -23.49 -23.85
N VAL A 356 7.62 -23.15 -24.27
CA VAL A 356 8.22 -23.61 -25.53
C VAL A 356 9.60 -24.15 -25.27
N LEU A 357 9.84 -25.41 -25.63
CA LEU A 357 11.17 -26.02 -25.63
C LEU A 357 11.86 -25.76 -26.96
N ASN A 358 13.16 -25.45 -26.94
CA ASN A 358 13.97 -25.42 -28.15
C ASN A 358 14.20 -26.83 -28.73
N GLU A 359 14.73 -26.93 -29.95
CA GLU A 359 14.84 -28.21 -30.69
C GLU A 359 15.58 -29.31 -29.93
N ASP A 360 16.67 -28.96 -29.25
CA ASP A 360 17.49 -29.89 -28.45
C ASP A 360 17.02 -30.02 -26.99
N LYS A 361 15.97 -29.28 -26.61
CA LYS A 361 15.37 -29.24 -25.27
C LYS A 361 16.33 -28.81 -24.16
N THR A 362 17.41 -28.11 -24.48
CA THR A 362 18.33 -27.55 -23.47
C THR A 362 17.80 -26.28 -22.82
N VAL A 363 16.87 -25.58 -23.47
CA VAL A 363 16.28 -24.31 -22.99
C VAL A 363 14.75 -24.38 -23.07
N ALA A 364 14.10 -23.88 -22.02
CA ALA A 364 12.67 -23.59 -21.99
C ALA A 364 12.44 -22.08 -22.02
N SER A 365 11.55 -21.65 -22.92
CA SER A 365 11.02 -20.29 -22.99
C SER A 365 9.67 -20.24 -22.31
N LEU A 366 9.55 -19.44 -21.27
CA LEU A 366 8.39 -19.40 -20.37
C LEU A 366 7.77 -18.00 -20.36
N GLY A 367 6.47 -17.92 -20.62
CA GLY A 367 5.71 -16.71 -20.37
C GLY A 367 5.57 -16.45 -18.86
N VAL A 368 5.78 -15.20 -18.43
CA VAL A 368 5.82 -14.89 -16.98
C VAL A 368 4.47 -14.98 -16.28
N GLY A 369 3.38 -15.05 -17.04
CA GLY A 369 2.03 -15.29 -16.55
C GLY A 369 1.74 -16.75 -16.21
N GLY A 370 2.62 -17.67 -16.60
CA GLY A 370 2.49 -19.09 -16.26
C GLY A 370 2.56 -19.35 -14.76
N ILE A 371 2.02 -20.51 -14.35
CA ILE A 371 2.08 -21.02 -12.98
C ILE A 371 3.00 -22.25 -12.98
N TRP A 372 3.91 -22.35 -12.01
CA TRP A 372 4.91 -23.43 -11.97
C TRP A 372 4.29 -24.84 -11.90
N SER A 373 3.19 -25.00 -11.16
CA SER A 373 2.47 -26.28 -11.07
C SER A 373 1.86 -26.74 -12.38
N ASP A 374 1.61 -25.83 -13.33
CA ASP A 374 1.09 -26.16 -14.66
C ASP A 374 2.23 -26.44 -15.65
N ILE A 375 3.44 -25.96 -15.34
CA ILE A 375 4.65 -26.13 -16.16
C ILE A 375 5.26 -27.51 -15.95
N TYR A 376 5.45 -27.95 -14.69
CA TYR A 376 6.13 -29.23 -14.43
C TYR A 376 5.49 -30.45 -15.12
N PRO A 377 4.15 -30.64 -15.14
CA PRO A 377 3.53 -31.75 -15.86
C PRO A 377 3.90 -31.84 -17.34
N GLN A 378 4.19 -30.70 -17.98
CA GLN A 378 4.57 -30.64 -19.39
C GLN A 378 6.03 -31.05 -19.63
N LEU A 379 6.89 -30.95 -18.60
CA LEU A 379 8.31 -31.31 -18.67
C LEU A 379 8.58 -32.76 -18.24
N VAL A 380 7.73 -33.34 -17.37
CA VAL A 380 7.85 -34.72 -16.89
C VAL A 380 7.98 -35.75 -18.02
N PRO A 381 7.21 -35.73 -19.12
CA PRO A 381 7.36 -36.67 -20.24
C PRO A 381 8.72 -36.62 -20.94
N HIS A 382 9.53 -35.60 -20.67
CA HIS A 382 10.86 -35.42 -21.22
C HIS A 382 11.98 -35.73 -20.21
N ASN A 383 11.65 -36.14 -18.98
CA ASN A 383 12.59 -36.27 -17.85
C ASN A 383 13.37 -34.96 -17.61
N LEU A 384 12.68 -33.84 -17.77
CA LEU A 384 13.22 -32.50 -17.58
C LEU A 384 12.49 -31.80 -16.44
N THR A 385 13.19 -30.85 -15.83
CA THR A 385 12.60 -29.80 -15.00
C THR A 385 13.25 -28.47 -15.32
N VAL A 386 12.69 -27.40 -14.76
CA VAL A 386 13.30 -26.07 -14.71
C VAL A 386 13.34 -25.61 -13.26
N MET A 387 14.23 -24.69 -12.95
CA MET A 387 14.26 -24.04 -11.65
C MET A 387 12.98 -23.18 -11.50
N GLY A 388 12.10 -23.54 -10.56
CA GLY A 388 10.81 -22.89 -10.34
C GLY A 388 10.30 -22.99 -8.90
N GLY A 389 9.03 -22.67 -8.67
CA GLY A 389 8.40 -22.74 -7.34
C GLY A 389 8.07 -24.16 -6.88
N ARG A 390 8.03 -24.41 -5.56
CA ARG A 390 7.77 -25.73 -4.94
C ARG A 390 6.32 -25.94 -4.49
N VAL A 391 5.45 -24.93 -4.65
CA VAL A 391 4.03 -24.92 -4.26
C VAL A 391 3.18 -24.46 -5.45
N THR A 392 1.92 -24.88 -5.51
CA THR A 392 1.00 -24.48 -6.59
C THR A 392 0.61 -22.99 -6.50
N GLY A 393 0.06 -22.45 -7.59
CA GLY A 393 -0.39 -21.05 -7.66
C GLY A 393 0.74 -20.00 -7.77
N ILE A 394 2.00 -20.39 -7.56
CA ILE A 394 3.14 -19.49 -7.72
C ILE A 394 3.35 -19.14 -9.19
N GLY A 395 3.31 -17.85 -9.50
CA GLY A 395 3.58 -17.33 -10.85
C GLY A 395 5.06 -17.31 -11.21
N VAL A 396 5.34 -17.52 -12.50
CA VAL A 396 6.71 -17.53 -13.05
C VAL A 396 7.42 -16.20 -12.81
N GLY A 397 6.80 -15.07 -13.19
CA GLY A 397 7.45 -13.76 -13.18
C GLY A 397 7.91 -13.30 -11.80
N GLY A 398 6.99 -13.24 -10.84
CA GLY A 398 7.30 -12.75 -9.49
C GLY A 398 8.41 -13.57 -8.83
N LEU A 399 8.33 -14.90 -8.91
CA LEU A 399 9.37 -15.78 -8.37
C LEU A 399 10.72 -15.58 -9.07
N ALA A 400 10.73 -15.57 -10.41
CA ALA A 400 11.93 -15.41 -11.23
C ALA A 400 12.65 -14.06 -11.03
N THR A 401 11.90 -13.00 -10.70
CA THR A 401 12.47 -11.66 -10.46
C THR A 401 12.79 -11.37 -8.99
N GLY A 402 12.20 -12.10 -8.06
CA GLY A 402 12.44 -11.95 -6.62
C GLY A 402 13.53 -12.86 -6.06
N GLY A 403 13.92 -13.91 -6.78
CA GLY A 403 14.89 -14.91 -6.34
C GLY A 403 14.43 -16.30 -6.74
N GLY A 404 13.70 -16.97 -5.85
CA GLY A 404 13.05 -18.25 -6.09
C GLY A 404 13.83 -19.45 -5.55
N ILE A 405 13.11 -20.42 -4.99
CA ILE A 405 13.66 -21.62 -4.35
C ILE A 405 13.02 -22.84 -4.99
N HIS A 406 13.84 -23.76 -5.48
CA HIS A 406 13.48 -25.01 -6.14
C HIS A 406 14.14 -26.20 -5.44
N TYR A 407 13.71 -27.44 -5.71
CA TYR A 407 14.32 -28.66 -5.13
C TYR A 407 15.81 -28.83 -5.45
N LEU A 408 16.30 -28.19 -6.51
CA LEU A 408 17.71 -28.20 -6.91
C LEU A 408 18.50 -26.98 -6.39
N ALA A 409 17.93 -26.21 -5.46
CA ALA A 409 18.49 -24.93 -4.99
C ALA A 409 19.90 -25.05 -4.39
N ARG A 410 20.22 -26.18 -3.75
CA ARG A 410 21.54 -26.41 -3.17
C ARG A 410 22.61 -26.74 -4.22
N ARG A 411 22.23 -27.24 -5.40
CA ARG A 411 23.15 -27.50 -6.52
C ARG A 411 23.26 -26.33 -7.49
N HIS A 412 22.14 -25.69 -7.81
CA HIS A 412 22.04 -24.71 -8.90
C HIS A 412 21.74 -23.28 -8.43
N GLY A 413 21.67 -23.04 -7.12
CA GLY A 413 21.40 -21.72 -6.55
C GLY A 413 19.94 -21.30 -6.68
N TRP A 414 19.71 -20.00 -6.70
CA TRP A 414 18.37 -19.42 -6.78
C TRP A 414 17.76 -19.64 -8.16
N VAL A 415 16.43 -19.62 -8.27
CA VAL A 415 15.78 -19.70 -9.58
C VAL A 415 16.29 -18.58 -10.49
N CYS A 416 16.46 -17.37 -9.94
CA CYS A 416 16.97 -16.23 -10.68
C CYS A 416 18.42 -16.41 -11.16
N ASP A 417 19.28 -17.19 -10.49
CA ASP A 417 20.66 -17.46 -10.93
C ASP A 417 20.68 -18.12 -12.31
N ASN A 418 19.66 -18.92 -12.60
CA ASN A 418 19.60 -19.78 -13.78
C ASN A 418 18.95 -19.10 -14.99
N ILE A 419 18.51 -17.85 -14.91
CA ILE A 419 17.85 -17.18 -16.04
C ILE A 419 18.88 -16.72 -17.07
N HIS A 420 18.76 -17.21 -18.30
CA HIS A 420 19.59 -16.82 -19.44
C HIS A 420 19.14 -15.50 -20.05
N THR A 421 17.82 -15.29 -20.16
CA THR A 421 17.25 -14.11 -20.83
C THR A 421 15.97 -13.66 -20.14
N TYR A 422 15.80 -12.34 -20.01
CA TYR A 422 14.54 -11.69 -19.70
C TYR A 422 14.08 -10.87 -20.92
N GLN A 423 12.88 -11.12 -21.44
CA GLN A 423 12.22 -10.19 -22.35
C GLN A 423 11.46 -9.15 -21.52
N VAL A 424 11.80 -7.87 -21.68
CA VAL A 424 11.34 -6.79 -20.81
C VAL A 424 10.75 -5.66 -21.63
N VAL A 425 9.58 -5.16 -21.22
CA VAL A 425 9.03 -3.88 -21.69
C VAL A 425 9.47 -2.78 -20.74
N LEU A 426 10.32 -1.87 -21.23
CA LEU A 426 10.88 -0.74 -20.48
C LEU A 426 9.87 0.41 -20.37
N ALA A 427 10.18 1.43 -19.56
CA ALA A 427 9.34 2.62 -19.38
C ALA A 427 9.16 3.43 -20.68
N SER A 428 10.10 3.31 -21.62
CA SER A 428 9.99 3.86 -22.97
C SER A 428 8.99 3.12 -23.87
N GLY A 429 8.49 1.96 -23.42
CA GLY A 429 7.73 1.01 -24.21
C GLY A 429 8.59 0.18 -25.17
N ALA A 430 9.92 0.29 -25.14
CA ALA A 430 10.79 -0.60 -25.90
C ALA A 430 10.74 -2.03 -25.33
N ILE A 431 10.71 -3.03 -26.23
CA ILE A 431 10.85 -4.44 -25.86
C ILE A 431 12.31 -4.81 -26.05
N VAL A 432 12.98 -5.24 -24.98
CA VAL A 432 14.40 -5.60 -24.99
C VAL A 432 14.61 -7.02 -24.49
N GLU A 433 15.67 -7.66 -24.99
CA GLU A 433 16.17 -8.94 -24.47
C GLU A 433 17.38 -8.63 -23.58
N ALA A 434 17.23 -8.82 -22.27
CA ALA A 434 18.28 -8.64 -21.28
C ALA A 434 18.96 -9.99 -20.99
N THR A 435 20.25 -10.07 -21.25
CA THR A 435 21.11 -11.25 -21.09
C THR A 435 22.44 -10.84 -20.44
N ALA A 436 23.30 -11.81 -20.12
CA ALA A 436 24.64 -11.52 -19.61
C ALA A 436 25.52 -10.67 -20.58
N SER A 437 25.18 -10.62 -21.87
CA SER A 437 25.95 -9.89 -22.90
C SER A 437 25.22 -8.69 -23.52
N SER A 438 23.92 -8.54 -23.27
CA SER A 438 23.07 -7.47 -23.81
C SER A 438 22.18 -6.93 -22.69
N HIS A 439 22.23 -5.62 -22.40
CA HIS A 439 21.58 -5.03 -21.22
C HIS A 439 21.94 -5.78 -19.92
N ALA A 440 23.22 -6.15 -19.76
CA ALA A 440 23.71 -6.98 -18.67
C ALA A 440 23.43 -6.41 -17.27
N ASP A 441 23.40 -5.09 -17.15
CA ASP A 441 23.02 -4.38 -15.95
C ASP A 441 21.55 -4.60 -15.57
N LEU A 442 20.64 -4.55 -16.56
CA LEU A 442 19.23 -4.87 -16.38
C LEU A 442 19.01 -6.36 -16.06
N TRP A 443 19.71 -7.24 -16.80
CA TRP A 443 19.67 -8.69 -16.57
C TRP A 443 20.06 -9.05 -15.13
N LEU A 444 21.15 -8.46 -14.62
CA LEU A 444 21.59 -8.69 -13.24
C LEU A 444 20.65 -8.06 -12.21
N ALA A 445 20.08 -6.89 -12.50
CA ALA A 445 19.15 -6.19 -11.60
C ALA A 445 17.82 -6.94 -11.42
N LEU A 446 17.32 -7.58 -12.48
CA LEU A 446 16.09 -8.39 -12.43
C LEU A 446 16.23 -9.66 -11.60
N LYS A 447 17.45 -10.11 -11.29
CA LYS A 447 17.70 -11.27 -10.43
C LYS A 447 17.68 -10.88 -8.95
N GLY A 448 16.51 -10.47 -8.46
CA GLY A 448 16.27 -10.05 -7.06
C GLY A 448 15.64 -8.66 -6.93
N GLY A 449 15.63 -7.85 -8.00
CA GLY A 449 15.08 -6.50 -7.95
C GLY A 449 13.61 -6.37 -8.36
N SER A 450 12.88 -7.47 -8.57
CA SER A 450 11.42 -7.47 -8.79
C SER A 450 10.95 -6.53 -9.92
N ASN A 451 9.82 -5.84 -9.76
CA ASN A 451 9.14 -5.03 -10.77
C ASN A 451 9.68 -3.61 -10.98
N ASN A 452 10.93 -3.33 -10.56
CA ASN A 452 11.49 -1.98 -10.49
C ASN A 452 11.98 -1.38 -11.82
N PHE A 453 12.15 -2.20 -12.86
CA PHE A 453 12.90 -1.82 -14.07
C PHE A 453 12.12 -1.96 -15.38
N GLY A 454 10.91 -2.52 -15.33
CA GLY A 454 10.17 -2.92 -16.52
C GLY A 454 9.15 -4.00 -16.22
N ILE A 455 8.28 -4.27 -17.20
CA ILE A 455 7.39 -5.43 -17.18
C ILE A 455 8.09 -6.57 -17.91
N VAL A 456 8.57 -7.57 -17.17
CA VAL A 456 9.06 -8.82 -17.77
C VAL A 456 7.87 -9.54 -18.41
N THR A 457 8.04 -10.09 -19.61
CA THR A 457 6.98 -10.78 -20.37
C THR A 457 7.32 -12.23 -20.69
N ARG A 458 8.62 -12.55 -20.77
CA ARG A 458 9.14 -13.91 -21.01
C ARG A 458 10.48 -14.09 -20.28
N ILE A 459 10.77 -15.31 -19.87
CA ILE A 459 12.11 -15.74 -19.44
C ILE A 459 12.56 -16.94 -20.25
N ASP A 460 13.85 -17.02 -20.53
CA ASP A 460 14.47 -18.22 -21.11
C ASP A 460 15.42 -18.84 -20.06
N VAL A 461 15.23 -20.12 -19.77
CA VAL A 461 15.89 -20.86 -18.68
C VAL A 461 16.45 -22.20 -19.17
N PRO A 462 17.55 -22.71 -18.58
CA PRO A 462 18.04 -24.04 -18.86
C PRO A 462 17.07 -25.09 -18.33
N ASN A 463 16.94 -26.20 -19.07
CA ASN A 463 16.31 -27.41 -18.57
C ASN A 463 17.35 -28.27 -17.85
N PHE A 464 16.95 -28.87 -16.74
CA PHE A 464 17.76 -29.80 -15.96
C PHE A 464 17.23 -31.22 -16.14
N PRO A 465 18.09 -32.21 -16.41
CA PRO A 465 17.71 -33.61 -16.36
C PRO A 465 17.21 -33.96 -14.96
N MET A 466 15.94 -34.32 -14.84
CA MET A 466 15.34 -34.74 -13.58
C MET A 466 14.14 -35.65 -13.87
N GLY A 467 14.29 -36.93 -13.52
CA GLY A 467 13.20 -37.89 -13.51
C GLY A 467 12.61 -37.96 -12.10
N ASP A 468 12.56 -39.18 -11.56
CA ASP A 468 12.07 -39.41 -10.21
C ASP A 468 13.05 -38.93 -9.13
N MET A 469 12.48 -38.52 -8.01
CA MET A 469 13.10 -38.02 -6.79
C MET A 469 12.42 -38.69 -5.59
N TRP A 470 13.12 -38.78 -4.46
CA TRP A 470 12.51 -39.20 -3.20
C TRP A 470 12.07 -37.97 -2.41
N GLY A 471 10.86 -37.97 -1.85
CA GLY A 471 10.43 -36.88 -1.00
C GLY A 471 8.99 -36.98 -0.54
N GLY A 472 8.55 -35.94 0.15
CA GLY A 472 7.26 -35.84 0.81
C GLY A 472 7.40 -35.17 2.17
N THR A 473 6.42 -35.37 3.04
CA THR A 473 6.44 -34.84 4.40
C THR A 473 6.39 -35.92 5.47
N VAL A 474 6.85 -35.54 6.66
CA VAL A 474 6.69 -36.31 7.89
C VAL A 474 6.18 -35.36 8.96
N ALA A 475 5.17 -35.77 9.71
CA ALA A 475 4.65 -35.05 10.86
C ALA A 475 4.95 -35.83 12.14
N PHE A 476 5.28 -35.11 13.20
CA PHE A 476 5.67 -35.66 14.50
C PHE A 476 4.83 -35.03 15.62
N GLU A 477 4.69 -35.75 16.72
CA GLU A 477 4.14 -35.14 17.95
C GLU A 477 5.08 -34.03 18.45
N TYR A 478 4.50 -33.03 19.08
CA TYR A 478 5.24 -31.92 19.64
C TYR A 478 5.69 -32.25 21.08
N THR A 479 6.87 -32.87 21.23
CA THR A 479 7.49 -33.18 22.52
C THR A 479 8.90 -32.62 22.61
N ASN A 480 9.44 -32.48 23.83
CA ASN A 480 10.81 -31.98 24.02
C ASN A 480 11.85 -32.87 23.34
N GLU A 481 11.69 -34.20 23.41
CA GLU A 481 12.60 -35.16 22.78
C GLU A 481 12.61 -35.00 21.25
N VAL A 482 11.42 -34.79 20.65
CA VAL A 482 11.28 -34.52 19.22
C VAL A 482 11.97 -33.20 18.86
N LEU A 483 11.73 -32.13 19.62
CA LEU A 483 12.33 -30.81 19.38
C LEU A 483 13.87 -30.83 19.51
N GLU A 484 14.42 -31.50 20.52
CA GLU A 484 15.87 -31.65 20.71
C GLU A 484 16.50 -32.45 19.56
N ALA A 485 15.85 -33.54 19.12
CA ALA A 485 16.31 -34.33 17.99
C ALA A 485 16.32 -33.53 16.68
N HIS A 486 15.27 -32.74 16.43
CA HIS A 486 15.18 -31.86 15.25
C HIS A 486 16.24 -30.75 15.28
N ALA A 487 16.47 -30.13 16.44
CA ALA A 487 17.50 -29.13 16.62
C ALA A 487 18.89 -29.67 16.27
N GLN A 488 19.20 -30.89 16.71
CA GLN A 488 20.45 -31.57 16.39
C GLN A 488 20.53 -31.96 14.91
N ALA A 489 19.48 -32.60 14.38
CA ALA A 489 19.45 -33.05 12.99
C ALA A 489 19.61 -31.89 12.00
N PHE A 490 18.94 -30.76 12.24
CA PHE A 490 19.03 -29.59 11.37
C PHE A 490 20.38 -28.87 11.46
N SER A 491 20.93 -28.72 12.68
CA SER A 491 22.30 -28.23 12.88
C SER A 491 23.33 -29.05 12.09
N ASP A 492 23.23 -30.38 12.18
CA ASP A 492 24.15 -31.29 11.50
C ASP A 492 23.95 -31.26 9.98
N PHE A 493 22.69 -31.24 9.50
CA PHE A 493 22.34 -31.13 8.08
C PHE A 493 22.95 -29.88 7.43
N MET A 494 22.94 -28.76 8.15
CA MET A 494 23.45 -27.48 7.66
C MET A 494 24.96 -27.30 7.83
N SER A 495 25.66 -28.23 8.49
CA SER A 495 27.11 -28.18 8.56
C SER A 495 27.74 -28.35 7.18
N ALA A 496 28.81 -27.60 6.89
CA ALA A 496 29.47 -27.65 5.59
C ALA A 496 30.05 -29.05 5.26
N GLU A 497 30.41 -29.83 6.28
CA GLU A 497 30.92 -31.19 6.16
C GLU A 497 29.86 -32.19 5.68
N ASN A 498 28.60 -31.96 6.07
CA ASN A 498 27.46 -32.81 5.68
C ASN A 498 26.73 -32.29 4.42
N PHE A 499 27.32 -31.33 3.70
CA PHE A 499 26.68 -30.75 2.54
C PHE A 499 26.45 -31.78 1.42
N ASP A 500 25.17 -32.14 1.21
CA ASP A 500 24.69 -32.84 0.03
C ASP A 500 23.94 -31.85 -0.89
N ASP A 501 24.34 -31.80 -2.16
CA ASP A 501 23.75 -30.93 -3.17
C ASP A 501 22.47 -31.51 -3.79
N ALA A 502 22.16 -32.79 -3.52
CA ALA A 502 20.95 -33.47 -3.95
C ALA A 502 19.82 -33.35 -2.91
N ALA A 503 20.12 -32.90 -1.70
CA ALA A 503 19.16 -32.73 -0.62
C ALA A 503 18.64 -31.28 -0.59
N ASP A 504 17.33 -31.09 -0.42
CA ASP A 504 16.67 -29.82 -0.05
C ASP A 504 15.59 -30.12 1.01
N MET A 505 15.35 -29.20 1.95
CA MET A 505 14.34 -29.45 2.98
C MET A 505 13.74 -28.18 3.58
N GLY A 506 12.64 -28.35 4.30
CA GLY A 506 12.16 -27.39 5.28
C GLY A 506 11.71 -28.12 6.54
N MET A 507 12.05 -27.58 7.70
CA MET A 507 11.59 -28.03 9.01
C MET A 507 10.63 -26.98 9.55
N SER A 508 9.48 -27.39 10.09
CA SER A 508 8.43 -26.50 10.54
C SER A 508 7.95 -26.83 11.94
N LEU A 509 7.79 -25.80 12.77
CA LEU A 509 6.92 -25.87 13.94
C LEU A 509 5.56 -25.29 13.56
N LEU A 510 4.49 -26.01 13.88
CA LEU A 510 3.14 -25.66 13.52
C LEU A 510 2.30 -25.46 14.79
N PHE A 511 1.54 -24.37 14.81
CA PHE A 511 0.47 -24.11 15.76
C PHE A 511 -0.83 -23.92 14.98
N ASP A 512 -1.85 -24.71 15.28
CA ASP A 512 -3.18 -24.60 14.70
C ASP A 512 -4.25 -24.72 15.79
N GLN A 513 -4.88 -23.60 16.11
CA GLN A 513 -5.98 -23.51 17.09
C GLN A 513 -5.71 -24.28 18.39
N GLY A 514 -4.53 -24.09 19.00
CA GLY A 514 -4.16 -24.73 20.26
C GLY A 514 -3.40 -26.06 20.12
N ASN A 515 -3.30 -26.61 18.92
CA ASN A 515 -2.55 -27.84 18.65
C ASN A 515 -1.16 -27.53 18.13
N TYR A 516 -0.17 -28.27 18.62
CA TYR A 516 1.22 -28.16 18.17
C TYR A 516 1.66 -29.41 17.42
N ALA A 517 2.48 -29.23 16.40
CA ALA A 517 3.13 -30.32 15.67
C ALA A 517 4.50 -29.89 15.14
N VAL A 518 5.36 -30.87 14.85
CA VAL A 518 6.59 -30.67 14.08
C VAL A 518 6.40 -31.32 12.72
N GLY A 519 6.84 -30.65 11.65
CA GLY A 519 6.71 -31.14 10.29
C GLY A 519 8.00 -30.97 9.50
N ASP A 520 8.41 -32.02 8.80
CA ASP A 520 9.52 -31.97 7.87
C ASP A 520 9.00 -32.12 6.43
N ALA A 521 9.52 -31.32 5.52
CA ALA A 521 9.40 -31.51 4.08
C ALA A 521 10.78 -31.87 3.53
N LEU A 522 10.96 -33.13 3.13
CA LEU A 522 12.26 -33.68 2.74
C LEU A 522 12.26 -33.99 1.24
N TYR A 523 13.30 -33.55 0.53
CA TYR A 523 13.40 -33.72 -0.91
C TYR A 523 14.82 -34.14 -1.31
N TYR A 524 14.97 -35.33 -1.88
CA TYR A 524 16.20 -35.82 -2.48
C TYR A 524 16.01 -35.96 -3.98
N VAL A 525 16.72 -35.14 -4.78
CA VAL A 525 16.58 -35.07 -6.25
C VAL A 525 17.14 -36.28 -7.00
N LYS A 526 17.24 -37.42 -6.31
CA LYS A 526 17.58 -38.75 -6.85
C LYS A 526 16.56 -39.75 -6.29
N PRO A 527 16.24 -40.83 -7.01
CA PRO A 527 15.27 -41.83 -6.56
C PRO A 527 15.90 -42.82 -5.57
N VAL A 528 16.46 -42.30 -4.47
CA VAL A 528 17.08 -43.08 -3.40
C VAL A 528 16.21 -42.94 -2.16
N GLU A 529 15.58 -44.03 -1.75
CA GLU A 529 14.73 -44.02 -0.55
C GLU A 529 15.56 -43.84 0.71
N ASN A 530 15.07 -42.99 1.61
CA ASN A 530 15.66 -42.67 2.92
C ASN A 530 17.21 -42.50 2.86
N PRO A 531 17.70 -41.54 2.05
CA PRO A 531 19.13 -41.37 1.85
C PRO A 531 19.81 -40.98 3.18
N PRO A 532 21.11 -41.27 3.35
CA PRO A 532 21.81 -41.07 4.64
C PRO A 532 21.64 -39.68 5.27
N VAL A 533 21.58 -38.63 4.43
CA VAL A 533 21.39 -37.25 4.85
C VAL A 533 20.07 -37.00 5.62
N TYR A 534 19.04 -37.82 5.39
CA TYR A 534 17.72 -37.68 6.03
C TYR A 534 17.45 -38.73 7.11
N GLN A 535 18.34 -39.71 7.30
CA GLN A 535 18.18 -40.70 8.38
C GLN A 535 18.06 -40.08 9.78
N PRO A 536 18.77 -38.98 10.11
CA PRO A 536 18.58 -38.29 11.39
C PRO A 536 17.16 -37.77 11.61
N PHE A 537 16.44 -37.39 10.55
CA PHE A 537 15.06 -36.92 10.61
C PHE A 537 14.06 -38.08 10.60
N THR A 538 14.22 -39.04 9.67
CA THR A 538 13.29 -40.16 9.53
C THR A 538 13.33 -41.15 10.69
N ALA A 539 14.39 -41.13 11.50
CA ALA A 539 14.50 -41.93 12.72
C ALA A 539 13.78 -41.30 13.95
N ILE A 540 13.36 -40.03 13.89
CA ILE A 540 12.70 -39.35 15.00
C ILE A 540 11.31 -39.98 15.23
N GLN A 541 10.93 -40.12 16.49
CA GLN A 541 9.65 -40.68 16.94
C GLN A 541 9.12 -39.88 18.14
N PRO A 542 7.79 -39.84 18.36
CA PRO A 542 6.75 -40.51 17.57
C PRO A 542 6.34 -39.73 16.30
N GLN A 543 6.25 -40.44 15.17
CA GLN A 543 5.66 -39.94 13.93
C GLN A 543 4.14 -40.10 13.93
N ILE A 544 3.42 -39.06 13.55
CA ILE A 544 1.95 -39.05 13.43
C ILE A 544 1.46 -39.13 11.99
N GLY A 545 2.34 -38.96 11.00
CA GLY A 545 2.02 -39.14 9.59
C GLY A 545 3.25 -39.04 8.70
N SER A 546 3.21 -39.70 7.53
CA SER A 546 4.26 -39.62 6.52
C SER A 546 3.69 -39.86 5.12
N SER A 547 4.23 -39.13 4.15
CA SER A 547 3.94 -39.28 2.72
C SER A 547 5.20 -39.53 1.88
N LEU A 548 6.34 -39.75 2.53
CA LEU A 548 7.63 -39.99 1.89
C LEU A 548 7.56 -41.14 0.89
N ARG A 549 7.91 -40.86 -0.37
CA ARG A 549 7.91 -41.84 -1.47
C ARG A 549 8.80 -41.39 -2.61
N ILE A 550 8.95 -42.26 -3.60
CA ILE A 550 9.47 -41.88 -4.91
C ILE A 550 8.36 -41.23 -5.74
N GLY A 551 8.64 -40.07 -6.33
CA GLY A 551 7.76 -39.36 -7.27
C GLY A 551 8.56 -38.39 -8.12
N ASN A 552 7.93 -37.41 -8.76
CA ASN A 552 8.60 -36.39 -9.57
C ASN A 552 8.23 -34.97 -9.09
N ALA A 553 8.91 -33.94 -9.62
CA ALA A 553 8.67 -32.54 -9.26
C ALA A 553 7.19 -32.14 -9.29
N SER A 554 6.43 -32.55 -10.31
CA SER A 554 5.01 -32.23 -10.43
C SER A 554 4.20 -32.82 -9.27
N SER A 555 4.43 -34.10 -8.94
CA SER A 555 3.76 -34.75 -7.82
C SER A 555 4.16 -34.15 -6.47
N MET A 556 5.44 -33.81 -6.27
CA MET A 556 5.94 -33.19 -5.03
C MET A 556 5.39 -31.77 -4.85
N THR A 557 5.32 -30.98 -5.93
CA THR A 557 4.72 -29.63 -5.90
C THR A 557 3.22 -29.67 -5.64
N SER A 558 2.52 -30.66 -6.22
CA SER A 558 1.08 -30.83 -6.00
C SER A 558 0.76 -31.24 -4.56
N GLU A 559 1.61 -32.09 -3.96
CA GLU A 559 1.46 -32.49 -2.56
C GLU A 559 1.80 -31.37 -1.59
N ALA A 560 2.87 -30.62 -1.83
CA ALA A 560 3.24 -29.48 -0.99
C ALA A 560 2.11 -28.44 -0.89
N ASN A 561 1.21 -28.40 -1.87
CA ASN A 561 0.00 -27.61 -1.79
C ASN A 561 -0.93 -27.99 -0.63
N GLY A 562 -0.99 -29.27 -0.25
CA GLY A 562 -1.80 -29.74 0.87
C GLY A 562 -1.28 -29.28 2.24
N LEU A 563 -0.07 -28.72 2.29
CA LEU A 563 0.54 -28.17 3.52
C LEU A 563 0.13 -26.72 3.78
N LEU A 564 -0.48 -26.06 2.78
CA LEU A 564 -0.89 -24.67 2.86
C LEU A 564 -2.39 -24.57 2.57
N PRO A 565 -3.13 -23.65 3.22
CA PRO A 565 -4.49 -23.38 2.84
C PRO A 565 -4.57 -23.00 1.35
N PRO A 566 -5.57 -23.50 0.58
CA PRO A 566 -5.68 -23.19 -0.84
C PRO A 566 -5.88 -21.68 -1.10
N ASN A 567 -6.42 -20.98 -0.12
CA ASN A 567 -6.38 -19.54 0.02
C ASN A 567 -6.47 -19.18 1.51
N THR A 568 -6.08 -17.96 1.85
CA THR A 568 -6.20 -17.42 3.21
C THR A 568 -7.12 -16.22 3.23
N THR A 569 -7.84 -15.99 4.33
CA THR A 569 -8.62 -14.75 4.52
C THR A 569 -7.68 -13.60 4.87
N ARG A 570 -6.80 -13.83 5.84
CA ARG A 570 -5.73 -12.93 6.25
C ARG A 570 -4.44 -13.75 6.37
N ALA A 571 -3.31 -13.20 5.93
CA ALA A 571 -2.00 -13.80 6.14
C ALA A 571 -0.88 -12.76 6.29
N ILE A 572 0.16 -13.08 7.07
CA ILE A 572 1.38 -12.29 7.24
C ILE A 572 2.58 -13.25 7.20
N ASP A 573 3.65 -12.88 6.49
CA ASP A 573 4.92 -13.61 6.42
C ASP A 573 6.01 -12.65 6.81
N VAL A 574 6.90 -13.06 7.70
CA VAL A 574 8.07 -12.27 8.04
C VAL A 574 9.29 -13.17 8.02
N VAL A 575 10.34 -12.71 7.32
CA VAL A 575 11.53 -13.52 7.03
C VAL A 575 12.79 -12.91 7.65
N TYR A 576 13.70 -13.77 8.09
CA TYR A 576 15.07 -13.39 8.45
C TYR A 576 16.02 -14.54 8.16
N SER A 577 17.31 -14.23 8.10
CA SER A 577 18.32 -15.20 7.72
C SER A 577 19.49 -15.18 8.71
N PHE A 578 20.20 -16.30 8.83
CA PHE A 578 21.33 -16.47 9.75
C PHE A 578 22.29 -17.55 9.25
N LYS A 579 23.50 -17.59 9.79
CA LYS A 579 24.43 -18.71 9.62
C LYS A 579 24.08 -19.84 10.57
N ASN A 580 24.32 -21.07 10.12
CA ASN A 580 24.12 -22.27 10.90
C ASN A 580 24.88 -22.17 12.23
N GLY A 581 24.22 -22.57 13.31
CA GLY A 581 24.81 -22.70 14.63
C GLY A 581 24.68 -24.13 15.13
N ASP A 582 25.12 -24.37 16.37
CA ASP A 582 24.87 -25.65 17.04
C ASP A 582 23.37 -25.84 17.37
N SER A 583 23.02 -27.04 17.84
CA SER A 583 21.65 -27.39 18.19
C SER A 583 21.00 -26.46 19.21
N SER A 584 21.77 -25.82 20.10
CA SER A 584 21.22 -24.90 21.10
C SER A 584 20.62 -23.62 20.50
N VAL A 585 21.06 -23.22 19.29
CA VAL A 585 20.45 -22.10 18.54
C VAL A 585 19.02 -22.45 18.17
N TYR A 586 18.81 -23.63 17.59
CA TYR A 586 17.50 -24.10 17.17
C TYR A 586 16.59 -24.39 18.35
N SER A 587 17.09 -25.02 19.43
CA SER A 587 16.32 -25.24 20.65
C SER A 587 15.83 -23.92 21.27
N GLU A 588 16.66 -22.88 21.27
CA GLU A 588 16.25 -21.56 21.78
C GLU A 588 15.19 -20.92 20.88
N MET A 589 15.33 -21.02 19.55
CA MET A 589 14.30 -20.57 18.61
C MET A 589 12.96 -21.29 18.81
N PHE A 590 12.97 -22.60 19.01
CA PHE A 590 11.75 -23.38 19.24
C PHE A 590 11.04 -22.93 20.53
N ARG A 591 11.79 -22.75 21.62
CA ARG A 591 11.27 -22.26 22.90
C ARG A 591 10.65 -20.87 22.77
N THR A 592 11.38 -19.94 22.14
CA THR A 592 10.91 -18.56 21.97
C THR A 592 9.67 -18.48 21.08
N TRP A 593 9.60 -19.29 20.03
CA TRP A 593 8.39 -19.41 19.22
C TRP A 593 7.20 -19.93 20.03
N GLU A 594 7.37 -21.01 20.81
CA GLU A 594 6.30 -21.55 21.68
C GLU A 594 5.85 -20.57 22.77
N GLU A 595 6.76 -19.75 23.29
CA GLU A 595 6.39 -18.70 24.24
C GLU A 595 5.57 -17.59 23.57
N GLY A 596 5.93 -17.20 22.36
CA GLY A 596 5.22 -16.18 21.60
C GLY A 596 3.86 -16.64 21.07
N THR A 597 3.71 -17.92 20.68
CA THR A 597 2.41 -18.47 20.24
C THR A 597 1.35 -18.36 21.32
N LYS A 598 1.72 -18.53 22.60
CA LYS A 598 0.79 -18.42 23.74
C LYS A 598 0.15 -17.04 23.85
N LEU A 599 0.83 -15.98 23.38
CA LEU A 599 0.29 -14.61 23.36
C LEU A 599 -0.75 -14.38 22.25
N LEU A 600 -0.77 -15.26 21.24
CA LEU A 600 -1.64 -15.16 20.07
C LEU A 600 -2.72 -16.25 20.03
N ALA A 601 -2.70 -17.19 20.98
CA ALA A 601 -3.51 -18.41 20.95
C ALA A 601 -5.03 -18.19 20.86
N ASP A 602 -5.53 -17.04 21.36
CA ASP A 602 -6.95 -16.69 21.35
C ASP A 602 -7.44 -16.09 20.02
N ILE A 603 -6.55 -15.86 19.04
CA ILE A 603 -6.92 -15.29 17.73
C ILE A 603 -7.71 -16.32 16.91
N GLU A 604 -8.86 -15.90 16.41
CA GLU A 604 -9.78 -16.79 15.68
C GLU A 604 -9.19 -17.27 14.34
N GLY A 605 -9.12 -18.59 14.19
CA GLY A 605 -8.57 -19.21 12.98
C GLY A 605 -7.06 -19.07 12.87
N LEU A 606 -6.35 -18.76 13.95
CA LEU A 606 -4.90 -18.62 13.91
C LEU A 606 -4.22 -19.94 13.59
N GLN A 607 -3.47 -19.92 12.50
CA GLN A 607 -2.39 -20.85 12.19
C GLN A 607 -1.08 -20.09 12.21
N LEU A 608 -0.10 -20.56 12.96
CA LEU A 608 1.25 -19.98 13.01
C LEU A 608 2.27 -21.06 12.66
N VAL A 609 3.12 -20.76 11.67
CA VAL A 609 4.15 -21.70 11.18
C VAL A 609 5.51 -21.02 11.26
N LEU A 610 6.46 -21.63 11.98
CA LEU A 610 7.87 -21.28 11.90
C LEU A 610 8.56 -22.26 10.97
N LEU A 611 8.85 -21.84 9.75
CA LEU A 611 9.61 -22.61 8.77
C LEU A 611 11.10 -22.25 8.87
N ILE A 612 11.95 -23.25 9.03
CA ILE A 612 13.41 -23.14 8.98
C ILE A 612 13.90 -24.00 7.80
N GLN A 613 14.65 -23.38 6.88
CA GLN A 613 15.12 -24.06 5.69
C GLN A 613 16.48 -23.54 5.21
N PRO A 614 17.26 -24.33 4.45
CA PRO A 614 18.52 -23.88 3.87
C PRO A 614 18.31 -22.73 2.88
N HIS A 615 19.32 -21.87 2.74
CA HIS A 615 19.45 -21.02 1.57
C HIS A 615 19.76 -21.85 0.31
N PRO A 616 19.26 -21.44 -0.87
CA PRO A 616 19.90 -21.78 -2.12
C PRO A 616 21.37 -21.34 -2.14
N VAL A 617 22.24 -22.20 -2.66
CA VAL A 617 23.69 -21.91 -2.72
C VAL A 617 23.97 -21.08 -3.97
N THR A 618 23.96 -19.76 -3.81
CA THR A 618 24.17 -18.82 -4.92
C THR A 618 25.53 -19.02 -5.60
N ASN A 619 25.55 -18.86 -6.92
CA ASN A 619 26.79 -18.82 -7.72
C ASN A 619 27.34 -17.39 -7.89
N GLY A 620 26.68 -16.38 -7.31
CA GLY A 620 27.07 -14.97 -7.38
C GLY A 620 26.60 -14.22 -8.61
N THR A 621 25.65 -14.76 -9.40
CA THR A 621 25.15 -14.13 -10.63
C THR A 621 23.82 -13.39 -10.44
N ASN A 622 23.51 -12.94 -9.22
CA ASN A 622 22.28 -12.24 -8.87
C ASN A 622 22.53 -10.94 -8.06
N SER A 623 21.45 -10.26 -7.69
CA SER A 623 21.48 -9.03 -6.90
C SER A 623 21.02 -9.23 -5.45
N LEU A 624 21.18 -10.42 -4.88
CA LEU A 624 20.72 -10.73 -3.51
C LEU A 624 21.72 -10.36 -2.41
N GLY A 625 22.96 -10.00 -2.76
CA GLY A 625 23.99 -9.60 -1.79
C GLY A 625 24.55 -10.74 -0.93
N LEU A 626 24.26 -11.98 -1.32
CA LEU A 626 24.71 -13.20 -0.62
C LEU A 626 26.13 -13.60 -1.01
N THR A 627 26.80 -14.33 -0.12
CA THR A 627 28.16 -14.84 -0.37
C THR A 627 28.10 -16.04 -1.34
N PRO A 628 28.75 -15.99 -2.51
CA PRO A 628 28.77 -17.12 -3.44
C PRO A 628 29.34 -18.39 -2.80
N GLY A 629 28.64 -19.51 -2.97
CA GLY A 629 29.07 -20.81 -2.46
C GLY A 629 28.94 -21.02 -0.95
N ALA A 630 28.34 -20.09 -0.20
CA ALA A 630 28.02 -20.32 1.21
C ALA A 630 27.00 -21.46 1.34
N LYS A 631 27.29 -22.42 2.24
CA LYS A 631 26.55 -23.68 2.41
C LYS A 631 25.85 -23.79 3.75
N ASP A 632 26.19 -22.88 4.65
CA ASP A 632 25.80 -22.81 6.06
C ASP A 632 24.78 -21.68 6.30
N GLU A 633 24.21 -21.06 5.26
CA GLU A 633 23.18 -20.02 5.45
C GLU A 633 21.77 -20.64 5.53
N VAL A 634 21.00 -20.16 6.50
CA VAL A 634 19.66 -20.62 6.86
C VAL A 634 18.69 -19.45 6.77
N MET A 635 17.48 -19.73 6.29
CA MET A 635 16.36 -18.81 6.32
C MET A 635 15.31 -19.32 7.29
N SER A 636 14.72 -18.40 8.04
CA SER A 636 13.52 -18.65 8.83
C SER A 636 12.39 -17.74 8.38
N VAL A 637 11.20 -18.30 8.24
CA VAL A 637 9.97 -17.61 7.86
C VAL A 637 8.94 -17.89 8.94
N LEU A 638 8.40 -16.83 9.52
CA LEU A 638 7.23 -16.92 10.39
C LEU A 638 6.01 -16.51 9.60
N THR A 639 5.08 -17.43 9.42
CA THR A 639 3.83 -17.23 8.68
C THR A 639 2.67 -17.33 9.64
N ALA A 640 1.76 -16.36 9.61
CA ALA A 640 0.46 -16.41 10.26
C ALA A 640 -0.66 -16.40 9.24
N ALA A 641 -1.67 -17.25 9.42
CA ALA A 641 -2.97 -17.14 8.76
C ALA A 641 -4.07 -17.02 9.82
N TYR A 642 -5.08 -16.17 9.57
CA TYR A 642 -6.14 -15.88 10.53
C TYR A 642 -7.38 -15.30 9.83
N THR A 643 -8.44 -15.04 10.60
CA THR A 643 -9.78 -14.78 10.02
C THR A 643 -10.14 -13.31 9.93
N LYS A 644 -9.91 -12.51 10.98
CA LYS A 644 -10.46 -11.16 11.10
C LYS A 644 -9.43 -10.08 10.80
N ARG A 645 -9.82 -9.10 9.97
CA ARG A 645 -9.04 -7.87 9.73
C ARG A 645 -8.75 -7.08 11.02
N ALA A 646 -9.65 -7.12 12.01
CA ALA A 646 -9.45 -6.40 13.27
C ALA A 646 -8.23 -6.90 14.07
N ASP A 647 -7.74 -8.12 13.78
CA ASP A 647 -6.64 -8.75 14.50
C ASP A 647 -5.27 -8.48 13.86
N ASP A 648 -5.23 -7.80 12.71
CA ASP A 648 -4.01 -7.57 11.91
C ASP A 648 -2.83 -7.04 12.74
N GLU A 649 -3.08 -6.01 13.55
CA GLU A 649 -2.06 -5.33 14.35
C GLU A 649 -1.54 -6.21 15.48
N VAL A 650 -2.43 -6.94 16.15
CA VAL A 650 -2.07 -7.84 17.26
C VAL A 650 -1.25 -9.02 16.75
N VAL A 651 -1.66 -9.62 15.63
CA VAL A 651 -0.92 -10.73 15.01
C VAL A 651 0.46 -10.27 14.57
N LEU A 652 0.56 -9.14 13.84
CA LEU A 652 1.85 -8.60 13.41
C LEU A 652 2.78 -8.31 14.59
N THR A 653 2.27 -7.67 15.64
CA THR A 653 3.06 -7.33 16.83
C THR A 653 3.55 -8.58 17.56
N GLY A 654 2.70 -9.61 17.71
CA GLY A 654 3.10 -10.88 18.31
C GLY A 654 4.17 -11.60 17.48
N MET A 655 4.01 -11.64 16.16
CA MET A 655 5.02 -12.22 15.25
C MET A 655 6.36 -11.47 15.35
N GLN A 656 6.33 -10.14 15.35
CA GLN A 656 7.53 -9.31 15.52
C GLN A 656 8.23 -9.58 16.85
N SER A 657 7.49 -9.83 17.94
CA SER A 657 8.09 -10.17 19.24
C SER A 657 8.93 -11.45 19.18
N ILE A 658 8.45 -12.49 18.51
CA ILE A 658 9.18 -13.77 18.31
C ILE A 658 10.44 -13.52 17.48
N ILE A 659 10.29 -12.80 16.37
CA ILE A 659 11.38 -12.57 15.41
C ILE A 659 12.47 -11.69 16.01
N TYR A 660 12.11 -10.65 16.77
CA TYR A 660 13.10 -9.81 17.43
C TYR A 660 13.88 -10.61 18.48
N ALA A 661 13.20 -11.46 19.27
CA ALA A 661 13.90 -12.33 20.21
C ALA A 661 14.86 -13.31 19.50
N HIS A 662 14.46 -13.91 18.37
CA HIS A 662 15.36 -14.73 17.56
C HIS A 662 16.55 -13.94 17.01
N LYS A 663 16.30 -12.77 16.42
CA LYS A 663 17.34 -11.93 15.82
C LYS A 663 18.32 -11.41 16.86
N ASP A 664 17.84 -11.02 18.05
CA ASP A 664 18.69 -10.57 19.15
C ASP A 664 19.62 -11.70 19.63
N MET A 665 19.07 -12.91 19.82
CA MET A 665 19.86 -14.09 20.15
C MET A 665 20.92 -14.39 19.07
N LEU A 666 20.51 -14.42 17.80
CA LEU A 666 21.41 -14.67 16.67
C LEU A 666 22.49 -13.59 16.54
N GLN A 667 22.15 -12.33 16.82
CA GLN A 667 23.08 -11.21 16.81
C GLN A 667 24.12 -11.33 17.93
N GLN A 668 23.69 -11.70 19.14
CA GLN A 668 24.58 -11.93 20.29
C GLN A 668 25.56 -13.08 20.04
N ARG A 669 25.12 -14.11 19.30
CA ARG A 669 25.96 -15.24 18.89
C ARG A 669 26.78 -14.99 17.62
N GLY A 670 26.64 -13.84 16.98
CA GLY A 670 27.36 -13.49 15.73
C GLY A 670 26.92 -14.29 14.50
N LEU A 671 25.70 -14.84 14.52
CA LEU A 671 25.14 -15.68 13.46
C LEU A 671 24.14 -14.94 12.57
N LEU A 672 23.58 -13.82 13.02
CA LEU A 672 22.60 -13.06 12.23
C LEU A 672 23.22 -12.54 10.92
N ILE A 673 22.54 -12.73 9.80
CA ILE A 673 22.87 -12.07 8.52
C ILE A 673 21.75 -11.10 8.13
N SER A 674 22.09 -10.04 7.40
CA SER A 674 21.13 -8.98 7.08
C SER A 674 20.04 -9.44 6.12
N PHE A 675 20.36 -10.39 5.23
CA PHE A 675 19.53 -10.76 4.08
C PHE A 675 18.09 -11.14 4.46
N GLN A 676 17.15 -10.55 3.74
CA GLN A 676 15.72 -10.84 3.80
C GLN A 676 15.26 -11.22 2.40
N TYR A 677 14.65 -12.41 2.28
CA TYR A 677 14.19 -12.89 0.99
C TYR A 677 12.88 -12.21 0.60
N LEU A 678 12.94 -11.42 -0.47
CA LEU A 678 11.85 -10.55 -0.93
C LEU A 678 10.49 -11.25 -1.07
N ASN A 679 10.46 -12.49 -1.55
CA ASN A 679 9.19 -13.18 -1.80
C ASN A 679 8.50 -13.73 -0.54
N TYR A 680 9.16 -13.69 0.62
CA TYR A 680 8.59 -14.03 1.94
C TYR A 680 8.56 -12.82 2.89
N ALA A 681 8.84 -11.62 2.38
CA ALA A 681 8.87 -10.42 3.18
C ALA A 681 7.49 -9.76 3.26
N ASP A 682 7.08 -9.38 4.45
CA ASP A 682 5.97 -8.46 4.67
C ASP A 682 6.35 -7.02 4.25
N ILE A 683 5.34 -6.19 3.99
CA ILE A 683 5.52 -4.77 3.64
C ILE A 683 6.29 -3.97 4.71
N THR A 684 6.32 -4.43 5.97
CA THR A 684 7.10 -3.81 7.04
C THR A 684 8.60 -4.08 6.97
N GLN A 685 9.07 -4.94 6.07
CA GLN A 685 10.48 -5.27 5.90
C GLN A 685 11.15 -4.49 4.75
N ASP A 686 12.49 -4.42 4.76
CA ASP A 686 13.30 -3.79 3.69
C ASP A 686 14.23 -4.82 3.02
N PRO A 687 13.68 -5.74 2.20
CA PRO A 687 14.49 -6.76 1.54
C PRO A 687 15.51 -6.16 0.58
N ILE A 688 15.21 -5.08 -0.14
CA ILE A 688 16.19 -4.45 -1.04
C ILE A 688 17.35 -3.82 -0.26
N GLY A 689 17.08 -3.17 0.88
CA GLY A 689 18.11 -2.69 1.79
C GLY A 689 18.96 -3.80 2.39
N SER A 690 18.37 -4.98 2.61
CA SER A 690 19.05 -6.15 3.16
C SER A 690 20.18 -6.70 2.28
N TYR A 691 20.16 -6.43 0.97
CA TYR A 691 21.16 -6.88 -0.01
C TYR A 691 22.49 -6.14 0.10
N GLY A 692 22.55 -5.10 0.94
CA GLY A 692 23.73 -4.28 1.16
C GLY A 692 23.76 -3.00 0.31
N PRO A 693 24.47 -1.97 0.79
CA PRO A 693 24.42 -0.62 0.21
C PRO A 693 24.92 -0.56 -1.24
N GLU A 694 25.95 -1.33 -1.59
CA GLU A 694 26.52 -1.37 -2.94
C GLU A 694 25.53 -1.97 -3.96
N VAL A 695 24.85 -3.04 -3.57
CA VAL A 695 23.84 -3.68 -4.41
C VAL A 695 22.63 -2.75 -4.59
N LYS A 696 22.12 -2.16 -3.50
CA LYS A 696 21.03 -1.17 -3.57
C LYS A 696 21.39 0.01 -4.48
N ALA A 697 22.59 0.58 -4.35
CA ALA A 697 23.06 1.67 -5.20
C ALA A 697 23.15 1.26 -6.69
N ARG A 698 23.58 0.03 -6.98
CA ARG A 698 23.58 -0.52 -8.35
C ARG A 698 22.15 -0.63 -8.89
N LEU A 699 21.20 -1.18 -8.13
CA LEU A 699 19.80 -1.28 -8.53
C LEU A 699 19.19 0.10 -8.80
N GLN A 700 19.45 1.09 -7.94
CA GLN A 700 19.04 2.48 -8.16
C GLN A 700 19.62 3.08 -9.44
N THR A 701 20.89 2.78 -9.75
CA THR A 701 21.53 3.22 -11.00
C THR A 701 20.88 2.62 -12.23
N VAL A 702 20.57 1.32 -12.19
CA VAL A 702 19.84 0.62 -13.27
C VAL A 702 18.44 1.20 -13.45
N SER A 703 17.72 1.45 -12.35
CA SER A 703 16.40 2.09 -12.40
C SER A 703 16.47 3.46 -13.08
N LYS A 704 17.39 4.35 -12.68
CA LYS A 704 17.56 5.67 -13.34
C LYS A 704 17.92 5.57 -14.82
N LYS A 705 18.64 4.52 -15.22
CA LYS A 705 19.07 4.33 -16.61
C LYS A 705 17.93 3.87 -17.52
N HIS A 706 17.13 2.89 -17.08
CA HIS A 706 16.08 2.28 -17.89
C HIS A 706 14.68 2.87 -17.65
N ASP A 707 14.52 3.64 -16.58
CA ASP A 707 13.31 4.34 -16.16
C ASP A 707 13.66 5.74 -15.59
N PRO A 708 14.15 6.68 -16.42
CA PRO A 708 14.66 7.98 -15.95
C PRO A 708 13.59 8.86 -15.30
N GLU A 709 12.33 8.71 -15.70
CA GLU A 709 11.19 9.44 -15.12
C GLU A 709 10.63 8.75 -13.86
N GLY A 710 11.07 7.51 -13.59
CA GLY A 710 10.67 6.73 -12.43
C GLY A 710 9.23 6.22 -12.50
N LEU A 711 8.74 5.83 -13.68
CA LEU A 711 7.40 5.24 -13.87
C LEU A 711 7.18 4.04 -12.92
N PHE A 712 8.10 3.07 -12.89
CA PHE A 712 7.96 1.86 -12.06
C PHE A 712 8.21 2.14 -10.57
N GLN A 713 8.82 3.28 -10.25
CA GLN A 713 9.05 3.73 -8.88
C GLN A 713 7.87 4.51 -8.32
N LYS A 714 7.23 5.35 -9.13
CA LYS A 714 6.18 6.29 -8.71
C LYS A 714 4.77 5.78 -9.00
N ASN A 715 4.57 5.10 -10.12
CA ASN A 715 3.26 4.71 -10.62
C ASN A 715 2.92 3.24 -10.38
N VAL A 716 3.90 2.41 -10.04
CA VAL A 716 3.65 1.05 -9.55
C VAL A 716 3.86 1.04 -8.03
N PRO A 717 2.79 1.08 -7.21
CA PRO A 717 2.94 1.13 -5.76
C PRO A 717 3.45 -0.19 -5.15
N GLY A 718 3.04 -1.33 -5.73
CA GLY A 718 3.40 -2.66 -5.26
C GLY A 718 4.83 -3.10 -5.57
N GLY A 719 5.31 -4.10 -4.84
CA GLY A 719 6.71 -4.55 -4.86
C GLY A 719 7.64 -3.64 -4.05
N PHE A 720 8.75 -4.19 -3.55
CA PHE A 720 9.73 -3.43 -2.77
C PHE A 720 10.56 -2.52 -3.68
N LYS A 721 10.53 -1.22 -3.41
CA LYS A 721 11.18 -0.21 -4.27
C LYS A 721 12.64 -0.02 -3.93
N VAL A 722 13.38 0.45 -4.94
CA VAL A 722 14.83 0.64 -4.81
C VAL A 722 15.21 2.00 -4.21
N PHE A 723 14.28 2.96 -4.13
CA PHE A 723 14.48 4.32 -3.61
C PHE A 723 13.90 4.55 -2.23
#